data_AF-A0A259BFK4-F1
#
_entry.id   AF-A0A259BFK4-F1
#
_cell.length_a   1.000
_cell.length_b   1.000
_cell.length_c   1.000
_cell.angle_alpha   90.00
_cell.angle_beta   90.00
_cell.angle_gamma   90.00
#
_symmetry.space_group_name_H-M   'P 1'
#
loop_
_entity.id
_entity.type
_entity.pdbx_description
1 polymer ?
#
loop_
_entity_poly.entity_id
_entity_poly.type
_entity_poly.pdbx_seq_one_letter_code
_entity_poly.pdbx_strand_id
1 'polypeptide(L)'
;MTAITSEQLLAYRAKLDTRFAQVDAVFEACMAEAITTLSTQGIEAYLDAGRALGKLGRGVEPMLIFLEEWPATATAVGEDSLPAVMQLVSKLQRSPNNAAIFPFLQSLAAVARRLPSADQLNDYLAILNDLMERTTGSIHGHHTTFPSPGLPDFLAQTPFLLGQIALVGLKNWVDYGIRNYRHHPERQKDFFSLQSADSRAVMQRERHGTLFVDVERKLDLYLRGLWNDSEQLVPYSTAFDELRKPIPYYDKLGIRVPDVYEDISVGCAVRTHEENGAHGAPYGERISGLDRYRATLAHIVGHRRWSLPQIADNWSPFQRMAVEFFEDCRIETLLMREYPGLARIFLGLHPKPIEDACDPANTSCLRHRLAMLSRALLETAGAHGAPYGELNVGCAVRTVSLDHTRHGYTDPDLREFVERFHELMATGNASTRDIAGLALSYVAKTRRQSDQLAKVHFDNTVIDYRDDNRQLWQFIEPGDEEEAFDEKRKIEPDIEITGLPPRHYPEWDYNSQSYRPDWVSVYEALHPSGNAFDIDQLLQKNAGTAKQLKRILDLLKPQDKVRIRYQEEGSELDLDVAIRALIDFKGGAQPDPRINMSHRTAGRDIAVSLVLDLSESLNEKVAGSEQTILQLSQEAVSLLAWAIDTLGDPLAIAGFSSNTRHDVRYQHIKGFTEDWNDEVKGRLAAMQAGYSTRMGAAMRHAGHYLSKRKADKKLMLILTDGQPADIDVTDDRALIEDARQAVNELERDGIFTYCISLDPKADEYVSDIFGRQYTVIDRIETLPEQLPKLFMTLTR
;
A
#
# COMPACT_ATOMS: atom_id res chain seq x y z
N MET A 1 19.74 -1.06 19.84
CA MET A 1 20.45 -0.07 19.00
C MET A 1 21.75 -0.70 18.55
N THR A 2 21.78 -1.24 17.34
CA THR A 2 23.00 -1.78 16.73
C THR A 2 23.87 -0.60 16.33
N ALA A 3 25.04 -0.45 16.96
CA ALA A 3 26.01 0.57 16.57
C ALA A 3 26.47 0.30 15.13
N ILE A 4 26.51 1.33 14.29
CA ILE A 4 27.03 1.23 12.92
C ILE A 4 28.48 0.74 12.98
N THR A 5 28.82 -0.32 12.25
CA THR A 5 30.20 -0.80 12.24
C THR A 5 31.05 0.11 11.35
N SER A 6 32.35 0.24 11.67
CA SER A 6 33.27 1.03 10.84
C SER A 6 33.33 0.52 9.38
N GLU A 7 33.14 -0.79 9.16
CA GLU A 7 33.09 -1.38 7.82
C GLU A 7 31.83 -0.95 7.05
N GLN A 8 30.65 -0.95 7.71
CA GLN A 8 29.41 -0.45 7.12
C GLN A 8 29.49 1.04 6.79
N LEU A 9 30.05 1.84 7.70
CA LEU A 9 30.25 3.28 7.48
C LEU A 9 31.16 3.54 6.26
N LEU A 10 32.25 2.78 6.11
CA LEU A 10 33.12 2.86 4.94
C LEU A 10 32.40 2.47 3.64
N ALA A 11 31.58 1.41 3.68
CA ALA A 11 30.80 0.98 2.51
C ALA A 11 29.77 2.06 2.08
N TYR A 12 29.04 2.66 3.03
CA TYR A 12 28.12 3.75 2.73
C TYR A 12 28.84 5.01 2.25
N ARG A 13 30.00 5.32 2.84
CA ARG A 13 30.82 6.46 2.42
C ARG A 13 31.32 6.30 0.98
N ALA A 14 31.62 5.06 0.57
CA ALA A 14 32.00 4.75 -0.80
C ALA A 14 30.82 4.93 -1.78
N LYS A 15 29.59 4.58 -1.38
CA LYS A 15 28.38 4.78 -2.21
C LYS A 15 28.12 6.25 -2.54
N LEU A 16 28.40 7.20 -1.62
CA LEU A 16 28.26 8.64 -1.90
C LEU A 16 29.16 9.13 -3.04
N ASP A 17 30.29 8.45 -3.32
CA ASP A 17 31.18 8.73 -4.45
C ASP A 17 31.54 10.22 -4.58
N THR A 18 31.94 10.83 -3.46
CA THR A 18 32.28 12.26 -3.35
C THR A 18 33.66 12.50 -2.79
N ARG A 19 34.31 13.57 -3.28
CA ARG A 19 35.65 14.03 -2.90
C ARG A 19 35.63 15.23 -1.94
N PHE A 20 34.44 15.68 -1.52
CA PHE A 20 34.34 16.80 -0.59
C PHE A 20 34.74 16.38 0.83
N ALA A 21 35.83 16.93 1.34
CA ALA A 21 36.34 16.62 2.68
C ALA A 21 35.40 17.08 3.81
N GLN A 22 34.56 18.09 3.56
CA GLN A 22 33.59 18.59 4.54
C GLN A 22 32.54 17.53 4.91
N VAL A 23 32.25 16.58 4.01
CA VAL A 23 31.28 15.51 4.24
C VAL A 23 31.76 14.57 5.34
N ASP A 24 33.07 14.32 5.41
CA ASP A 24 33.65 13.37 6.37
C ASP A 24 33.44 13.80 7.83
N ALA A 25 33.28 15.09 8.09
CA ALA A 25 33.06 15.64 9.43
C ALA A 25 31.64 15.38 9.97
N VAL A 26 30.65 15.17 9.10
CA VAL A 26 29.22 15.03 9.48
C VAL A 26 28.64 13.67 9.12
N PHE A 27 29.26 12.94 8.19
CA PHE A 27 28.69 11.74 7.59
C PHE A 27 28.35 10.63 8.60
N GLU A 28 29.21 10.40 9.59
CA GLU A 28 28.95 9.39 10.63
C GLU A 28 27.68 9.71 11.42
N ALA A 29 27.49 10.97 11.82
CA ALA A 29 26.30 11.41 12.55
C ALA A 29 25.04 11.30 11.67
N CYS A 30 25.09 11.79 10.44
CA CYS A 30 23.97 11.70 9.50
C CYS A 30 23.59 10.24 9.20
N MET A 31 24.57 9.34 9.06
CA MET A 31 24.30 7.92 8.84
C MET A 31 23.73 7.22 10.06
N ALA A 32 24.20 7.57 11.26
CA ALA A 32 23.65 7.04 12.50
C ALA A 32 22.16 7.39 12.63
N GLU A 33 21.77 8.64 12.31
CA GLU A 33 20.37 9.04 12.27
C GLU A 33 19.58 8.31 11.17
N ALA A 34 20.08 8.33 9.93
CA ALA A 34 19.42 7.70 8.79
C ALA A 34 19.15 6.19 9.01
N ILE A 35 20.06 5.45 9.63
CA ILE A 35 19.87 4.02 9.93
C ILE A 35 18.78 3.79 10.97
N THR A 36 18.54 4.75 11.86
CA THR A 36 17.51 4.62 12.90
C THR A 36 16.12 4.99 12.39
N THR A 37 16.02 5.80 11.34
CA THR A 37 14.75 6.35 10.85
C THR A 37 14.30 5.75 9.52
N LEU A 38 15.24 5.40 8.64
CA LEU A 38 14.94 4.96 7.27
C LEU A 38 14.97 3.43 7.13
N SER A 39 14.16 2.93 6.22
CA SER A 39 14.20 1.56 5.73
C SER A 39 15.51 1.26 4.98
N THR A 40 15.82 -0.02 4.76
CA THR A 40 16.99 -0.41 3.97
C THR A 40 16.97 0.20 2.57
N GLN A 41 15.79 0.24 1.92
CA GLN A 41 15.61 0.85 0.61
C GLN A 41 15.73 2.39 0.70
N GLY A 42 15.20 2.99 1.76
CA GLY A 42 15.32 4.40 2.06
C GLY A 42 16.77 4.86 2.21
N ILE A 43 17.62 4.07 2.87
CA ILE A 43 19.07 4.34 2.99
C ILE A 43 19.74 4.35 1.62
N GLU A 44 19.41 3.41 0.73
CA GLU A 44 19.97 3.38 -0.62
C GLU A 44 19.54 4.61 -1.42
N ALA A 45 18.25 4.93 -1.43
CA ALA A 45 17.70 6.09 -2.11
C ALA A 45 18.29 7.42 -1.56
N TYR A 46 18.48 7.50 -0.25
CA TYR A 46 19.12 8.63 0.44
C TYR A 46 20.58 8.82 -0.01
N LEU A 47 21.39 7.76 -0.04
CA LEU A 47 22.78 7.84 -0.50
C LEU A 47 22.87 8.19 -2.00
N ASP A 48 21.98 7.64 -2.83
CA ASP A 48 21.93 7.94 -4.26
C ASP A 48 21.52 9.39 -4.53
N ALA A 49 20.53 9.92 -3.80
CA ALA A 49 20.14 11.32 -3.87
C ALA A 49 21.28 12.24 -3.40
N GLY A 50 21.96 11.89 -2.30
CA GLY A 50 23.14 12.59 -1.82
C GLY A 50 24.24 12.64 -2.88
N ARG A 51 24.56 11.49 -3.50
CA ARG A 51 25.52 11.39 -4.61
C ARG A 51 25.12 12.27 -5.79
N ALA A 52 23.84 12.25 -6.19
CA ALA A 52 23.33 13.08 -7.28
C ALA A 52 23.52 14.58 -7.00
N LEU A 53 23.22 15.03 -5.77
CA LEU A 53 23.40 16.41 -5.33
C LEU A 53 24.88 16.85 -5.39
N GLY A 54 25.81 15.98 -4.99
CA GLY A 54 27.25 16.27 -5.07
C GLY A 54 27.79 16.41 -6.49
N LYS A 55 27.11 15.80 -7.47
CA LYS A 55 27.47 15.85 -8.89
C LYS A 55 26.84 17.01 -9.65
N LEU A 56 26.07 17.88 -8.98
CA LEU A 56 25.41 19.04 -9.62
C LEU A 56 26.38 20.17 -10.02
N GLY A 57 27.62 20.17 -9.51
CA GLY A 57 28.59 21.25 -9.75
C GLY A 57 28.26 22.55 -9.01
N ARG A 58 27.54 22.47 -7.88
CA ARG A 58 27.06 23.62 -7.08
C ARG A 58 27.74 23.77 -5.72
N GLY A 59 28.94 23.22 -5.58
CA GLY A 59 29.62 23.13 -4.29
C GLY A 59 29.07 22.01 -3.42
N VAL A 60 29.53 21.98 -2.17
CA VAL A 60 29.24 20.91 -1.21
C VAL A 60 27.94 21.14 -0.42
N GLU A 61 27.46 22.39 -0.37
CA GLU A 61 26.38 22.83 0.51
C GLU A 61 25.05 22.09 0.28
N PRO A 62 24.54 21.89 -0.97
CA PRO A 62 23.29 21.16 -1.19
C PRO A 62 23.35 19.69 -0.75
N MET A 63 24.52 19.05 -0.86
CA MET A 63 24.73 17.68 -0.40
C MET A 63 24.69 17.62 1.13
N LEU A 64 25.43 18.50 1.82
CA LEU A 64 25.49 18.48 3.29
C LEU A 64 24.11 18.71 3.91
N ILE A 65 23.40 19.73 3.43
CA ILE A 65 22.08 20.05 3.99
C ILE A 65 21.07 18.94 3.72
N PHE A 66 21.14 18.26 2.57
CA PHE A 66 20.27 17.11 2.30
C PHE A 66 20.60 15.92 3.21
N LEU A 67 21.89 15.64 3.44
CA LEU A 67 22.30 14.57 4.35
C LEU A 67 21.83 14.85 5.80
N GLU A 68 21.77 16.11 6.19
CA GLU A 68 21.29 16.52 7.51
C GLU A 68 19.76 16.48 7.62
N GLU A 69 19.03 17.03 6.63
CA GLU A 69 17.59 17.30 6.75
C GLU A 69 16.69 16.15 6.26
N TRP A 70 17.19 15.26 5.37
CA TRP A 70 16.36 14.23 4.75
C TRP A 70 15.79 13.19 5.74
N PRO A 71 16.56 12.62 6.69
CA PRO A 71 16.01 11.63 7.63
C PRO A 71 14.80 12.15 8.41
N ALA A 72 14.89 13.39 8.91
CA ALA A 72 13.80 14.07 9.60
C ALA A 72 12.62 14.37 8.66
N THR A 73 12.90 14.74 7.41
CA THR A 73 11.88 14.95 6.37
C THR A 73 11.12 13.65 6.09
N ALA A 74 11.82 12.57 5.78
CA ALA A 74 11.24 11.26 5.48
C ALA A 74 10.39 10.72 6.63
N THR A 75 10.79 10.98 7.88
CA THR A 75 9.99 10.62 9.06
C THR A 75 8.65 11.35 9.09
N ALA A 76 8.59 12.59 8.61
CA ALA A 76 7.38 13.41 8.65
C ALA A 76 6.41 13.13 7.49
N VAL A 77 6.91 12.84 6.29
CA VAL A 77 6.08 12.73 5.06
C VAL A 77 6.16 11.39 4.34
N GLY A 78 7.00 10.47 4.81
CA GLY A 78 7.28 9.19 4.18
C GLY A 78 8.44 9.22 3.18
N GLU A 79 9.12 8.08 3.04
CA GLU A 79 10.27 7.89 2.14
C GLU A 79 9.90 8.06 0.65
N ASP A 80 8.66 7.72 0.30
CA ASP A 80 8.13 7.80 -1.07
C ASP A 80 8.02 9.23 -1.61
N SER A 81 8.21 10.24 -0.76
CA SER A 81 8.23 11.65 -1.16
C SER A 81 9.57 12.08 -1.80
N LEU A 82 10.65 11.29 -1.67
CA LEU A 82 11.98 11.65 -2.18
C LEU A 82 12.01 11.94 -3.69
N PRO A 83 11.37 11.14 -4.56
CA PRO A 83 11.38 11.39 -6.00
C PRO A 83 10.80 12.76 -6.36
N ALA A 84 9.71 13.19 -5.72
CA ALA A 84 9.09 14.49 -5.97
C ALA A 84 10.03 15.66 -5.60
N VAL A 85 10.71 15.55 -4.45
CA VAL A 85 11.72 16.53 -4.01
C VAL A 85 12.88 16.60 -5.01
N MET A 86 13.41 15.45 -5.45
CA MET A 86 14.52 15.40 -6.41
C MET A 86 14.11 15.85 -7.82
N GLN A 87 12.85 15.65 -8.22
CA GLN A 87 12.30 16.22 -9.45
C GLN A 87 12.30 17.74 -9.41
N LEU A 88 11.89 18.36 -8.30
CA LEU A 88 11.94 19.82 -8.16
C LEU A 88 13.40 20.33 -8.17
N VAL A 89 14.32 19.65 -7.50
CA VAL A 89 15.77 19.98 -7.56
C VAL A 89 16.29 19.94 -9.00
N SER A 90 15.91 18.92 -9.77
CA SER A 90 16.27 18.80 -11.20
C SER A 90 15.70 19.95 -12.03
N LYS A 91 14.44 20.35 -11.79
CA LYS A 91 13.82 21.52 -12.42
C LYS A 91 14.56 22.81 -12.09
N LEU A 92 14.85 23.05 -10.80
CA LEU A 92 15.61 24.22 -10.35
C LEU A 92 16.98 24.27 -11.01
N GLN A 93 17.70 23.15 -11.06
CA GLN A 93 19.03 23.04 -11.68
C GLN A 93 19.01 23.39 -13.18
N ARG A 94 17.96 22.99 -13.90
CA ARG A 94 17.79 23.28 -15.34
C ARG A 94 17.29 24.70 -15.62
N SER A 95 16.98 25.47 -14.58
CA SER A 95 16.46 26.84 -14.68
C SER A 95 17.49 27.88 -14.23
N PRO A 96 17.24 29.18 -14.48
CA PRO A 96 18.01 30.26 -13.86
C PRO A 96 17.96 30.25 -12.32
N ASN A 97 17.00 29.55 -11.70
CA ASN A 97 16.78 29.47 -10.25
C ASN A 97 17.63 28.40 -9.52
N ASN A 98 18.69 27.88 -10.15
CA ASN A 98 19.54 26.86 -9.54
C ASN A 98 20.14 27.26 -8.17
N ALA A 99 20.31 28.55 -7.89
CA ALA A 99 20.76 29.05 -6.58
C ALA A 99 19.73 28.80 -5.46
N ALA A 100 18.45 28.55 -5.79
CA ALA A 100 17.40 28.27 -4.82
C ALA A 100 17.40 26.82 -4.32
N ILE A 101 18.24 25.92 -4.88
CA ILE A 101 18.33 24.52 -4.44
C ILE A 101 18.74 24.42 -2.97
N PHE A 102 19.77 25.16 -2.56
CA PHE A 102 20.24 25.12 -1.17
C PHE A 102 19.18 25.66 -0.18
N PRO A 103 18.60 26.87 -0.36
CA PRO A 103 17.52 27.35 0.50
C PRO A 103 16.30 26.43 0.54
N PHE A 104 15.97 25.79 -0.60
CA PHE A 104 14.87 24.82 -0.66
C PHE A 104 15.14 23.62 0.25
N LEU A 105 16.29 22.95 0.09
CA LEU A 105 16.68 21.81 0.91
C LEU A 105 16.83 22.19 2.39
N GLN A 106 17.37 23.38 2.68
CA GLN A 106 17.51 23.91 4.04
C GLN A 106 16.16 24.12 4.74
N SER A 107 15.12 24.52 4.00
CA SER A 107 13.79 24.71 4.56
C SER A 107 12.99 23.40 4.70
N LEU A 108 13.46 22.30 4.09
CA LEU A 108 12.62 21.15 3.78
C LEU A 108 12.09 20.44 5.02
N ALA A 109 12.92 20.10 6.02
CA ALA A 109 12.41 19.39 7.20
C ALA A 109 11.51 20.28 8.07
N ALA A 110 11.74 21.60 8.09
CA ALA A 110 10.88 22.53 8.79
C ALA A 110 9.49 22.63 8.13
N VAL A 111 9.44 22.61 6.79
CA VAL A 111 8.21 22.54 6.01
C VAL A 111 7.51 21.19 6.18
N ALA A 112 8.25 20.08 6.07
CA ALA A 112 7.72 18.73 6.18
C ALA A 112 7.07 18.47 7.54
N ARG A 113 7.64 19.00 8.64
CA ARG A 113 7.02 18.93 9.97
C ARG A 113 5.69 19.70 10.07
N ARG A 114 5.46 20.70 9.22
CA ARG A 114 4.19 21.44 9.16
C ARG A 114 3.20 20.84 8.18
N LEU A 115 3.68 20.02 7.25
CA LEU A 115 2.92 19.34 6.21
C LEU A 115 3.12 17.83 6.31
N PRO A 116 2.61 17.16 7.37
CA PRO A 116 2.96 15.77 7.70
C PRO A 116 2.24 14.74 6.82
N SER A 117 2.08 15.01 5.53
CA SER A 117 1.60 14.06 4.54
C SER A 117 2.27 14.29 3.18
N ALA A 118 2.51 13.21 2.44
CA ALA A 118 3.10 13.26 1.09
C ALA A 118 2.27 14.16 0.16
N ASP A 119 0.94 14.12 0.27
CA ASP A 119 0.02 14.92 -0.53
C ASP A 119 0.21 16.42 -0.27
N GLN A 120 0.26 16.83 1.00
CA GLN A 120 0.51 18.23 1.37
C GLN A 120 1.90 18.70 0.95
N LEU A 121 2.93 17.85 1.03
CA LEU A 121 4.25 18.19 0.52
C LEU A 121 4.20 18.40 -1.00
N ASN A 122 3.54 17.53 -1.74
CA ASN A 122 3.38 17.66 -3.19
C ASN A 122 2.65 18.96 -3.58
N ASP A 123 1.60 19.31 -2.85
CA ASP A 123 0.86 20.57 -2.97
C ASP A 123 1.77 21.80 -2.74
N TYR A 124 2.63 21.74 -1.72
CA TYR A 124 3.63 22.77 -1.48
C TYR A 124 4.65 22.87 -2.62
N LEU A 125 5.17 21.73 -3.10
CA LEU A 125 6.09 21.68 -4.24
C LEU A 125 5.42 22.25 -5.51
N ALA A 126 4.11 22.07 -5.67
CA ALA A 126 3.33 22.65 -6.75
C ALA A 126 3.21 24.19 -6.63
N ILE A 127 2.92 24.74 -5.43
CA ILE A 127 2.94 26.20 -5.19
C ILE A 127 4.31 26.79 -5.51
N LEU A 128 5.37 26.14 -5.04
CA LEU A 128 6.74 26.58 -5.28
C LEU A 128 7.06 26.57 -6.77
N ASN A 129 6.69 25.50 -7.49
CA ASN A 129 6.87 25.40 -8.93
C ASN A 129 6.08 26.49 -9.68
N ASP A 130 4.81 26.74 -9.32
CA ASP A 130 3.99 27.80 -9.91
C ASP A 130 4.58 29.19 -9.67
N LEU A 131 5.03 29.47 -8.44
CA LEU A 131 5.75 30.70 -8.11
C LEU A 131 6.99 30.86 -8.98
N MET A 132 7.83 29.83 -9.05
CA MET A 132 9.04 29.83 -9.86
C MET A 132 8.71 30.14 -11.33
N GLU A 133 7.79 29.39 -11.93
CA GLU A 133 7.44 29.52 -13.35
C GLU A 133 6.86 30.90 -13.69
N ARG A 134 5.96 31.43 -12.86
CA ARG A 134 5.27 32.71 -13.12
C ARG A 134 6.10 33.94 -12.82
N THR A 135 7.18 33.81 -12.06
CA THR A 135 8.07 34.93 -11.67
C THR A 135 9.46 34.86 -12.29
N THR A 136 9.80 33.78 -12.99
CA THR A 136 11.03 33.70 -13.82
C THR A 136 10.86 34.52 -15.10
N GLY A 137 11.79 35.45 -15.36
CA GLY A 137 11.71 36.40 -16.47
C GLY A 137 12.40 35.95 -17.76
N SER A 138 11.96 36.47 -18.91
CA SER A 138 12.57 36.27 -20.23
C SER A 138 12.72 37.62 -20.96
N ILE A 139 13.89 37.88 -21.56
CA ILE A 139 14.15 39.13 -22.30
C ILE A 139 13.56 39.08 -23.71
N HIS A 140 13.47 37.89 -24.33
CA HIS A 140 13.09 37.70 -25.74
C HIS A 140 12.00 36.64 -25.95
N GLY A 141 11.13 36.41 -24.96
CA GLY A 141 9.96 35.53 -25.08
C GLY A 141 10.24 34.02 -25.17
N HIS A 142 11.46 33.59 -25.56
CA HIS A 142 11.78 32.18 -25.80
C HIS A 142 12.80 31.56 -24.82
N HIS A 143 13.64 32.36 -24.16
CA HIS A 143 14.63 31.85 -23.19
C HIS A 143 14.49 32.54 -21.83
N THR A 144 14.12 31.78 -20.80
CA THR A 144 14.13 32.24 -19.40
C THR A 144 15.56 32.62 -19.02
N THR A 145 15.78 33.92 -18.77
CA THR A 145 17.13 34.49 -18.61
C THR A 145 17.39 34.91 -17.16
N PHE A 146 16.36 35.31 -16.42
CA PHE A 146 16.50 35.83 -15.06
C PHE A 146 15.84 34.91 -14.02
N PRO A 147 16.51 34.64 -12.89
CA PRO A 147 15.88 33.94 -11.78
C PRO A 147 14.69 34.73 -11.23
N SER A 148 13.75 34.02 -10.63
CA SER A 148 12.69 34.58 -9.81
C SER A 148 13.28 35.47 -8.71
N PRO A 149 12.93 36.76 -8.68
CA PRO A 149 13.37 37.67 -7.64
C PRO A 149 12.92 37.26 -6.24
N GLY A 150 11.67 36.79 -6.10
CA GLY A 150 11.05 36.50 -4.80
C GLY A 150 11.16 35.05 -4.31
N LEU A 151 11.60 34.10 -5.15
CA LEU A 151 11.66 32.68 -4.75
C LEU A 151 12.59 32.40 -3.56
N PRO A 152 13.81 32.98 -3.46
CA PRO A 152 14.65 32.77 -2.29
C PRO A 152 14.04 33.32 -0.99
N ASP A 153 13.43 34.50 -1.06
CA ASP A 153 12.75 35.13 0.08
C ASP A 153 11.53 34.31 0.53
N PHE A 154 10.77 33.79 -0.43
CA PHE A 154 9.66 32.87 -0.18
C PHE A 154 10.13 31.65 0.61
N LEU A 155 11.15 30.93 0.11
CA LEU A 155 11.71 29.74 0.76
C LEU A 155 12.15 30.00 2.20
N ALA A 156 12.76 31.17 2.46
CA ALA A 156 13.17 31.57 3.80
C ALA A 156 11.98 31.83 4.74
N GLN A 157 10.86 32.35 4.22
CA GLN A 157 9.66 32.64 5.02
C GLN A 157 8.68 31.46 5.11
N THR A 158 8.76 30.46 4.23
CA THR A 158 7.80 29.34 4.18
C THR A 158 7.64 28.65 5.54
N PRO A 159 8.70 28.27 6.28
CA PRO A 159 8.53 27.62 7.59
C PRO A 159 7.74 28.46 8.59
N PHE A 160 7.91 29.79 8.56
CA PHE A 160 7.16 30.72 9.39
C PHE A 160 5.70 30.81 8.92
N LEU A 161 5.48 30.99 7.62
CA LEU A 161 4.14 31.10 7.03
C LEU A 161 3.29 29.86 7.31
N LEU A 162 3.82 28.66 7.11
CA LEU A 162 3.11 27.40 7.41
C LEU A 162 2.86 27.17 8.91
N GLY A 163 3.51 27.95 9.78
CA GLY A 163 3.16 28.01 11.21
C GLY A 163 2.06 29.02 11.55
N GLN A 164 1.60 29.82 10.58
CA GLN A 164 0.58 30.85 10.76
C GLN A 164 -0.68 30.61 9.91
N ILE A 165 -0.53 30.04 8.71
CA ILE A 165 -1.60 29.85 7.74
C ILE A 165 -1.56 28.44 7.14
N ALA A 166 -2.72 27.92 6.76
CA ALA A 166 -2.86 26.64 6.05
C ALA A 166 -2.29 26.71 4.61
N LEU A 167 -2.18 25.55 3.93
CA LEU A 167 -1.69 25.49 2.55
C LEU A 167 -2.51 26.33 1.58
N VAL A 168 -3.83 26.37 1.78
CA VAL A 168 -4.76 27.25 1.04
C VAL A 168 -4.38 28.72 1.19
N GLY A 169 -4.14 29.15 2.43
CA GLY A 169 -3.73 30.51 2.73
C GLY A 169 -2.38 30.84 2.12
N LEU A 170 -1.42 29.91 2.17
CA LEU A 170 -0.12 30.06 1.52
C LEU A 170 -0.27 30.25 0.01
N LYS A 171 -1.07 29.41 -0.65
CA LYS A 171 -1.37 29.52 -2.08
C LYS A 171 -1.99 30.88 -2.42
N ASN A 172 -3.00 31.30 -1.67
CA ASN A 172 -3.67 32.60 -1.87
C ASN A 172 -2.71 33.77 -1.70
N TRP A 173 -1.84 33.72 -0.69
CA TRP A 173 -0.82 34.72 -0.43
C TRP A 173 0.23 34.78 -1.55
N VAL A 174 0.71 33.62 -2.03
CA VAL A 174 1.62 33.52 -3.18
C VAL A 174 0.96 34.07 -4.44
N ASP A 175 -0.28 33.67 -4.74
CA ASP A 175 -1.03 34.13 -5.90
C ASP A 175 -1.26 35.65 -5.87
N TYR A 176 -1.48 36.24 -4.70
CA TYR A 176 -1.57 37.69 -4.55
C TYR A 176 -0.22 38.37 -4.85
N GLY A 177 0.87 37.84 -4.31
CA GLY A 177 2.23 38.34 -4.56
C GLY A 177 2.60 38.33 -6.03
N ILE A 178 2.31 37.22 -6.73
CA ILE A 178 2.54 37.08 -8.16
C ILE A 178 1.69 38.07 -8.94
N ARG A 179 0.38 38.13 -8.68
CA ARG A 179 -0.56 38.99 -9.45
C ARG A 179 -0.22 40.47 -9.33
N ASN A 180 0.10 40.96 -8.14
CA ASN A 180 0.29 42.39 -7.89
C ASN A 180 1.73 42.88 -8.17
N TYR A 181 2.73 42.00 -8.12
CA TYR A 181 4.14 42.39 -8.20
C TYR A 181 4.93 41.73 -9.35
N ARG A 182 4.25 41.10 -10.33
CA ARG A 182 4.87 40.41 -11.47
C ARG A 182 5.96 41.21 -12.20
N HIS A 183 5.73 42.50 -12.39
CA HIS A 183 6.62 43.39 -13.16
C HIS A 183 7.51 44.28 -12.27
N HIS A 184 7.56 44.03 -10.96
CA HIS A 184 8.29 44.84 -9.98
C HIS A 184 9.20 43.96 -9.09
N PRO A 185 10.41 43.59 -9.55
CA PRO A 185 11.30 42.66 -8.85
C PRO A 185 11.59 43.02 -7.39
N GLU A 186 11.88 44.28 -7.09
CA GLU A 186 12.16 44.71 -5.71
C GLU A 186 10.91 44.64 -4.82
N ARG A 187 9.75 45.07 -5.33
CA ARG A 187 8.49 44.95 -4.57
C ARG A 187 8.07 43.49 -4.37
N GLN A 188 8.41 42.62 -5.31
CA GLN A 188 8.21 41.19 -5.19
C GLN A 188 9.06 40.60 -4.05
N LYS A 189 10.34 40.97 -3.96
CA LYS A 189 11.20 40.62 -2.82
C LYS A 189 10.63 41.16 -1.51
N ASP A 190 10.24 42.42 -1.45
CA ASP A 190 9.63 43.03 -0.25
C ASP A 190 8.36 42.29 0.18
N PHE A 191 7.57 41.80 -0.78
CA PHE A 191 6.39 41.01 -0.50
C PHE A 191 6.75 39.62 0.05
N PHE A 192 7.61 38.86 -0.64
CA PHE A 192 7.94 37.49 -0.24
C PHE A 192 8.85 37.41 0.99
N SER A 193 9.53 38.50 1.35
CA SER A 193 10.29 38.65 2.60
C SER A 193 9.46 39.19 3.78
N LEU A 194 8.14 39.35 3.62
CA LEU A 194 7.20 39.91 4.61
C LEU A 194 7.50 41.37 5.05
N GLN A 195 8.34 42.09 4.30
CA GLN A 195 8.67 43.50 4.61
C GLN A 195 7.52 44.44 4.23
N SER A 196 6.83 44.18 3.12
CA SER A 196 5.73 45.02 2.66
C SER A 196 4.52 44.95 3.62
N ALA A 197 3.81 46.07 3.77
CA ALA A 197 2.61 46.13 4.57
C ALA A 197 1.51 45.23 3.99
N ASP A 198 1.39 45.20 2.67
CA ASP A 198 0.41 44.37 1.95
C ASP A 198 0.65 42.88 2.18
N SER A 199 1.90 42.43 2.17
CA SER A 199 2.25 41.03 2.44
C SER A 199 1.78 40.58 3.83
N ARG A 200 2.04 41.41 4.84
CA ARG A 200 1.58 41.15 6.22
C ARG A 200 0.06 41.21 6.31
N ALA A 201 -0.60 42.15 5.63
CA ALA A 201 -2.06 42.28 5.63
C ALA A 201 -2.74 41.06 4.99
N VAL A 202 -2.23 40.58 3.86
CA VAL A 202 -2.75 39.37 3.20
C VAL A 202 -2.51 38.16 4.08
N MET A 203 -1.31 37.97 4.64
CA MET A 203 -1.04 36.84 5.55
C MET A 203 -1.96 36.84 6.78
N GLN A 204 -2.18 38.01 7.40
CA GLN A 204 -3.11 38.12 8.53
C GLN A 204 -4.56 37.82 8.13
N ARG A 205 -4.95 38.16 6.90
CA ARG A 205 -6.28 37.82 6.38
C ARG A 205 -6.44 36.32 6.18
N GLU A 206 -5.42 35.63 5.70
CA GLU A 206 -5.43 34.17 5.51
C GLU A 206 -5.19 33.39 6.83
N ARG A 207 -4.87 34.10 7.93
CA ARG A 207 -4.72 33.55 9.28
C ARG A 207 -6.08 33.42 9.96
N HIS A 208 -6.84 32.42 9.56
CA HIS A 208 -8.10 32.05 10.18
C HIS A 208 -8.16 30.53 10.38
N GLY A 209 -9.07 30.10 11.26
CA GLY A 209 -9.26 28.71 11.63
C GLY A 209 -8.29 28.14 12.66
N THR A 210 -8.56 26.89 13.04
CA THR A 210 -7.71 26.04 13.88
C THR A 210 -6.90 25.13 12.98
N LEU A 211 -5.59 25.32 12.92
CA LEU A 211 -4.68 24.47 12.13
C LEU A 211 -4.54 23.09 12.78
N PHE A 212 -4.59 22.03 11.97
CA PHE A 212 -4.44 20.65 12.43
C PHE A 212 -3.14 20.45 13.22
N VAL A 213 -2.00 20.94 12.69
CA VAL A 213 -0.67 20.78 13.30
C VAL A 213 -0.58 21.36 14.73
N ASP A 214 -1.39 22.37 15.06
CA ASP A 214 -1.39 22.99 16.39
C ASP A 214 -2.22 22.19 17.41
N VAL A 215 -3.09 21.29 16.94
CA VAL A 215 -4.01 20.50 17.77
C VAL A 215 -3.83 18.98 17.64
N GLU A 216 -3.01 18.50 16.72
CA GLU A 216 -2.75 17.07 16.44
C GLU A 216 -2.53 16.27 17.73
N ARG A 217 -1.59 16.69 18.58
CA ARG A 217 -1.31 16.00 19.85
C ARG A 217 -2.52 15.90 20.78
N LYS A 218 -3.40 16.92 20.79
CA LYS A 218 -4.64 16.89 21.58
C LYS A 218 -5.66 15.92 20.97
N LEU A 219 -5.69 15.80 19.64
CA LEU A 219 -6.57 14.90 18.90
C LEU A 219 -6.12 13.44 19.02
N ASP A 220 -4.83 13.16 18.97
CA ASP A 220 -4.26 11.81 19.23
C ASP A 220 -4.58 11.36 20.67
N LEU A 221 -4.40 12.23 21.66
CA LEU A 221 -4.80 11.95 23.05
C LEU A 221 -6.32 11.75 23.20
N TYR A 222 -7.12 12.46 22.40
CA TYR A 222 -8.58 12.29 22.37
C TYR A 222 -8.98 10.94 21.79
N LEU A 223 -8.38 10.50 20.67
CA LEU A 223 -8.58 9.17 20.09
C LEU A 223 -8.19 8.05 21.05
N ARG A 224 -6.98 8.11 21.61
CA ARG A 224 -6.49 7.07 22.52
C ARG A 224 -7.27 7.04 23.83
N GLY A 225 -7.55 8.22 24.39
CA GLY A 225 -8.14 8.35 25.71
C GLY A 225 -9.64 8.07 25.75
N LEU A 226 -10.40 8.55 24.75
CA LEU A 226 -11.86 8.43 24.73
C LEU A 226 -12.35 7.25 23.89
N TRP A 227 -11.62 6.90 22.84
CA TRP A 227 -12.07 5.92 21.85
C TRP A 227 -11.25 4.63 21.84
N ASN A 228 -10.13 4.58 22.58
CA ASN A 228 -9.15 3.49 22.53
C ASN A 228 -8.70 3.20 21.09
N ASP A 229 -8.55 4.27 20.30
CA ASP A 229 -8.13 4.24 18.91
C ASP A 229 -6.74 4.91 18.80
N SER A 230 -5.84 4.30 18.03
CA SER A 230 -4.47 4.78 17.81
C SER A 230 -4.14 4.97 16.32
N GLU A 231 -5.18 5.11 15.49
CA GLU A 231 -5.02 5.32 14.06
C GLU A 231 -4.26 6.62 13.76
N GLN A 232 -3.46 6.58 12.69
CA GLN A 232 -2.74 7.77 12.24
C GLN A 232 -3.72 8.80 11.68
N LEU A 233 -3.55 10.06 12.09
CA LEU A 233 -4.27 11.19 11.52
C LEU A 233 -3.43 11.78 10.38
N VAL A 234 -4.02 11.87 9.18
CA VAL A 234 -3.32 12.32 7.98
C VAL A 234 -4.04 13.54 7.40
N PRO A 235 -3.44 14.75 7.48
CA PRO A 235 -4.09 15.96 6.97
C PRO A 235 -4.04 16.07 5.44
N TYR A 236 -5.09 16.65 4.86
CA TYR A 236 -5.14 17.06 3.45
C TYR A 236 -5.47 18.55 3.32
N SER A 237 -4.99 19.16 2.24
CA SER A 237 -5.27 20.56 1.92
C SER A 237 -6.58 20.68 1.14
N THR A 238 -7.28 21.80 1.30
CA THR A 238 -8.48 22.12 0.49
C THR A 238 -8.16 23.08 -0.67
N ALA A 239 -6.87 23.29 -0.99
CA ALA A 239 -6.41 24.38 -1.85
C ALA A 239 -6.41 24.10 -3.36
N PHE A 240 -6.37 22.83 -3.76
CA PHE A 240 -6.11 22.42 -5.15
C PHE A 240 -7.27 21.68 -5.82
N ASP A 241 -8.30 21.31 -5.06
CA ASP A 241 -9.43 20.52 -5.58
C ASP A 241 -10.57 21.39 -6.10
N GLU A 242 -10.44 21.85 -7.35
CA GLU A 242 -11.41 22.72 -8.01
C GLU A 242 -12.68 21.99 -8.49
N LEU A 243 -12.65 20.66 -8.65
CA LEU A 243 -13.81 19.86 -9.12
C LEU A 243 -14.64 19.23 -8.00
N ARG A 244 -13.99 18.73 -6.93
CA ARG A 244 -14.65 18.22 -5.70
C ARG A 244 -13.71 18.39 -4.51
N LYS A 245 -14.09 19.22 -3.55
CA LYS A 245 -13.33 19.36 -2.30
C LYS A 245 -13.28 18.01 -1.56
N PRO A 246 -12.11 17.60 -1.06
CA PRO A 246 -11.98 16.39 -0.27
C PRO A 246 -12.78 16.51 1.02
N ILE A 247 -13.55 15.48 1.29
CA ILE A 247 -14.36 15.28 2.50
C ILE A 247 -13.56 14.37 3.43
N PRO A 248 -13.68 14.47 4.77
CA PRO A 248 -13.03 13.52 5.66
C PRO A 248 -13.31 12.07 5.26
N TYR A 249 -12.34 11.19 5.41
CA TYR A 249 -12.52 9.77 5.13
C TYR A 249 -11.53 8.92 5.93
N TYR A 250 -11.74 7.62 5.90
CA TYR A 250 -10.85 6.66 6.53
C TYR A 250 -10.52 5.53 5.54
N ASP A 251 -9.25 5.15 5.49
CA ASP A 251 -8.74 4.04 4.69
C ASP A 251 -7.63 3.28 5.45
N LYS A 252 -6.97 2.32 4.77
CA LYS A 252 -5.89 1.50 5.36
C LYS A 252 -4.65 2.32 5.78
N LEU A 253 -4.52 3.57 5.33
CA LEU A 253 -3.39 4.46 5.60
C LEU A 253 -3.69 5.46 6.73
N GLY A 254 -4.91 5.47 7.25
CA GLY A 254 -5.30 6.27 8.41
C GLY A 254 -6.56 7.10 8.21
N ILE A 255 -6.84 7.98 9.17
CA ILE A 255 -7.99 8.90 9.15
C ILE A 255 -7.56 10.22 8.50
N ARG A 256 -8.25 10.58 7.43
CA ARG A 256 -7.93 11.73 6.59
C ARG A 256 -8.82 12.90 6.98
N VAL A 257 -8.21 14.02 7.36
CA VAL A 257 -8.90 15.21 7.87
C VAL A 257 -8.38 16.50 7.22
N PRO A 258 -9.16 17.59 7.17
CA PRO A 258 -8.67 18.87 6.68
C PRO A 258 -7.49 19.42 7.49
N ASP A 259 -6.59 20.14 6.83
CA ASP A 259 -5.45 20.83 7.46
C ASP A 259 -5.85 22.04 8.31
N VAL A 260 -7.07 22.55 8.11
CA VAL A 260 -7.68 23.62 8.91
C VAL A 260 -9.18 23.46 9.02
N TYR A 261 -9.73 23.77 10.21
CA TYR A 261 -11.16 23.99 10.41
C TYR A 261 -11.44 25.40 10.93
N GLU A 262 -12.38 26.10 10.28
CA GLU A 262 -12.90 27.39 10.75
C GLU A 262 -13.82 27.23 11.95
N ASP A 263 -13.82 28.25 12.82
CA ASP A 263 -14.83 28.35 13.88
C ASP A 263 -16.18 28.73 13.28
N ILE A 264 -17.25 28.05 13.72
CA ILE A 264 -18.61 28.28 13.22
C ILE A 264 -19.43 28.96 14.31
N SER A 265 -20.14 30.02 13.94
CA SER A 265 -21.13 30.67 14.81
C SER A 265 -22.51 30.10 14.53
N VAL A 266 -23.06 29.36 15.48
CA VAL A 266 -24.38 28.73 15.43
C VAL A 266 -25.45 29.82 15.60
N GLY A 267 -26.44 29.84 14.69
CA GLY A 267 -27.56 30.79 14.71
C GLY A 267 -27.50 31.90 13.67
N CYS A 268 -26.43 31.99 12.88
CA CYS A 268 -26.41 32.81 11.66
C CYS A 268 -26.59 31.90 10.44
N ALA A 269 -27.66 32.12 9.66
CA ALA A 269 -27.78 31.53 8.33
C ALA A 269 -26.47 31.80 7.57
N VAL A 270 -25.85 30.74 7.04
CA VAL A 270 -24.60 30.83 6.30
C VAL A 270 -24.83 31.76 5.12
N ARG A 271 -24.14 32.91 5.16
CA ARG A 271 -24.08 33.86 4.05
C ARG A 271 -23.26 33.23 2.92
N THR A 272 -23.71 33.39 1.69
CA THR A 272 -22.98 33.00 0.48
C THR A 272 -21.63 33.73 0.39
N HIS A 273 -20.69 33.09 -0.29
CA HIS A 273 -19.23 33.33 -0.26
C HIS A 273 -18.70 34.70 -0.77
N GLU A 274 -19.50 35.76 -0.90
CA GLU A 274 -19.09 36.97 -1.65
C GLU A 274 -18.99 38.30 -0.88
N GLU A 275 -19.28 38.38 0.42
CA GLU A 275 -19.15 39.65 1.14
C GLU A 275 -18.20 39.59 2.34
N ASN A 276 -16.91 39.82 2.06
CA ASN A 276 -15.93 40.22 3.06
C ASN A 276 -16.20 41.66 3.49
N GLY A 277 -16.89 41.84 4.63
CA GLY A 277 -17.13 43.15 5.20
C GLY A 277 -17.43 43.07 6.68
N ALA A 278 -16.47 43.51 7.49
CA ALA A 278 -16.56 43.65 8.93
C ALA A 278 -17.87 44.34 9.37
N HIS A 279 -18.77 43.62 10.04
CA HIS A 279 -19.63 44.12 11.10
C HIS A 279 -20.21 42.92 11.88
N GLY A 280 -19.92 42.88 13.18
CA GLY A 280 -20.24 41.76 14.07
C GLY A 280 -21.73 41.42 14.08
N ALA A 281 -22.03 40.16 13.78
CA ALA A 281 -23.34 39.58 14.05
C ALA A 281 -23.44 39.20 15.55
N PRO A 282 -24.65 39.27 16.16
CA PRO A 282 -24.82 39.24 17.60
C PRO A 282 -24.82 37.80 18.14
N TYR A 283 -24.04 37.54 19.20
CA TYR A 283 -24.20 36.45 20.19
C TYR A 283 -24.79 35.12 19.67
N GLY A 284 -24.18 34.53 18.65
CA GLY A 284 -24.38 33.12 18.31
C GLY A 284 -23.46 32.23 19.14
N GLU A 285 -23.89 31.01 19.44
CA GLU A 285 -23.04 30.03 20.13
C GLU A 285 -21.91 29.59 19.20
N ARG A 286 -20.64 29.72 19.62
CA ARG A 286 -19.47 29.42 18.78
C ARG A 286 -19.02 27.96 18.96
N ILE A 287 -18.90 27.23 17.86
CA ILE A 287 -18.22 25.93 17.79
C ILE A 287 -16.80 26.18 17.30
N SER A 288 -15.83 25.77 18.12
CA SER A 288 -14.41 25.93 17.80
C SER A 288 -13.97 24.94 16.71
N GLY A 289 -12.95 25.27 15.92
CA GLY A 289 -12.35 24.35 14.96
C GLY A 289 -11.83 23.07 15.61
N LEU A 290 -11.35 23.14 16.86
CA LEU A 290 -11.00 21.95 17.65
C LEU A 290 -12.21 21.02 17.88
N ASP A 291 -13.38 21.57 18.19
CA ASP A 291 -14.59 20.78 18.38
C ASP A 291 -15.13 20.22 17.07
N ARG A 292 -14.87 20.90 15.94
CA ARG A 292 -15.12 20.34 14.61
C ARG A 292 -14.28 19.11 14.33
N TYR A 293 -12.97 19.16 14.59
CA TYR A 293 -12.11 17.97 14.51
C TYR A 293 -12.63 16.83 15.39
N ARG A 294 -13.02 17.13 16.64
CA ARG A 294 -13.56 16.12 17.56
C ARG A 294 -14.85 15.48 17.05
N ALA A 295 -15.75 16.28 16.45
CA ALA A 295 -16.99 15.80 15.85
C ALA A 295 -16.71 14.88 14.66
N THR A 296 -15.83 15.29 13.74
CA THR A 296 -15.41 14.48 12.59
C THR A 296 -14.79 13.15 13.02
N LEU A 297 -13.88 13.17 13.99
CA LEU A 297 -13.24 11.95 14.50
C LEU A 297 -14.23 11.05 15.23
N ALA A 298 -15.13 11.61 16.05
CA ALA A 298 -16.17 10.84 16.72
C ALA A 298 -17.09 10.15 15.71
N HIS A 299 -17.48 10.86 14.64
CA HIS A 299 -18.30 10.33 13.55
C HIS A 299 -17.63 9.14 12.87
N ILE A 300 -16.38 9.30 12.41
CA ILE A 300 -15.61 8.23 11.73
C ILE A 300 -15.41 7.01 12.63
N VAL A 301 -15.01 7.21 13.89
CA VAL A 301 -14.86 6.12 14.85
C VAL A 301 -16.19 5.44 15.15
N GLY A 302 -17.29 6.20 15.19
CA GLY A 302 -18.63 5.68 15.35
C GLY A 302 -19.00 4.70 14.23
N HIS A 303 -18.74 5.06 12.97
CA HIS A 303 -18.91 4.15 11.84
C HIS A 303 -18.03 2.91 11.97
N ARG A 304 -16.74 3.06 12.30
CA ARG A 304 -15.84 1.91 12.52
C ARG A 304 -16.33 0.94 13.59
N ARG A 305 -17.03 1.45 14.61
CA ARG A 305 -17.52 0.65 15.75
C ARG A 305 -18.88 0.00 15.47
N TRP A 306 -19.75 0.64 14.71
CA TRP A 306 -21.16 0.23 14.62
C TRP A 306 -21.71 0.04 13.21
N SER A 307 -21.06 0.54 12.16
CA SER A 307 -21.49 0.32 10.78
C SER A 307 -20.99 -1.01 10.22
N LEU A 308 -21.68 -1.51 9.20
CA LEU A 308 -21.34 -2.74 8.50
C LEU A 308 -21.46 -2.49 7.00
N PRO A 309 -20.50 -2.95 6.17
CA PRO A 309 -20.55 -2.75 4.74
C PRO A 309 -21.84 -3.29 4.11
N GLN A 310 -22.34 -2.59 3.09
CA GLN A 310 -23.52 -2.91 2.29
C GLN A 310 -23.12 -3.00 0.82
N ILE A 311 -23.80 -3.88 0.07
CA ILE A 311 -23.57 -4.04 -1.36
C ILE A 311 -24.22 -2.89 -2.13
N ALA A 312 -23.40 -2.07 -2.78
CA ALA A 312 -23.79 -0.83 -3.43
C ALA A 312 -24.61 -1.05 -4.72
N ASP A 313 -24.31 -2.08 -5.49
CA ASP A 313 -24.89 -2.33 -6.83
C ASP A 313 -26.37 -2.70 -6.78
N ASN A 314 -26.83 -3.18 -5.62
CA ASN A 314 -28.26 -3.39 -5.39
C ASN A 314 -29.05 -2.08 -5.41
N TRP A 315 -28.40 -0.92 -5.22
CA TRP A 315 -29.06 0.36 -4.97
C TRP A 315 -28.62 1.47 -5.92
N SER A 316 -29.62 2.20 -6.44
CA SER A 316 -29.39 3.41 -7.23
C SER A 316 -28.62 4.48 -6.43
N PRO A 317 -27.92 5.42 -7.08
CA PRO A 317 -27.20 6.51 -6.38
C PRO A 317 -28.07 7.30 -5.39
N PHE A 318 -29.36 7.48 -5.68
CA PHE A 318 -30.30 8.16 -4.79
C PHE A 318 -30.65 7.35 -3.54
N GLN A 319 -30.77 6.02 -3.69
CA GLN A 319 -30.98 5.12 -2.56
C GLN A 319 -29.73 5.07 -1.68
N ARG A 320 -28.53 4.99 -2.28
CA ARG A 320 -27.26 5.03 -1.55
C ARG A 320 -27.13 6.32 -0.73
N MET A 321 -27.38 7.48 -1.34
CA MET A 321 -27.38 8.76 -0.61
C MET A 321 -28.36 8.76 0.58
N ALA A 322 -29.55 8.19 0.43
CA ALA A 322 -30.49 8.13 1.55
C ALA A 322 -30.00 7.20 2.67
N VAL A 323 -29.43 6.04 2.31
CA VAL A 323 -28.87 5.10 3.29
C VAL A 323 -27.71 5.72 4.05
N GLU A 324 -26.80 6.44 3.37
CA GLU A 324 -25.73 7.23 4.00
C GLU A 324 -26.31 8.19 5.05
N PHE A 325 -27.27 9.04 4.66
CA PHE A 325 -27.85 10.03 5.57
C PHE A 325 -28.49 9.41 6.81
N PHE A 326 -29.20 8.30 6.63
CA PHE A 326 -29.86 7.58 7.73
C PHE A 326 -28.86 6.85 8.63
N GLU A 327 -27.83 6.23 8.05
CA GLU A 327 -26.78 5.54 8.79
C GLU A 327 -25.94 6.54 9.59
N ASP A 328 -25.56 7.67 9.00
CA ASP A 328 -24.89 8.75 9.72
C ASP A 328 -25.72 9.22 10.92
N CYS A 329 -27.04 9.41 10.74
CA CYS A 329 -27.93 9.80 11.83
C CYS A 329 -27.99 8.74 12.93
N ARG A 330 -27.93 7.45 12.56
CA ARG A 330 -27.85 6.35 13.53
C ARG A 330 -26.56 6.48 14.34
N ILE A 331 -25.42 6.61 13.66
CA ILE A 331 -24.11 6.72 14.30
C ILE A 331 -24.07 7.92 15.25
N GLU A 332 -24.49 9.09 14.79
CA GLU A 332 -24.54 10.30 15.61
C GLU A 332 -25.51 10.16 16.79
N THR A 333 -26.65 9.49 16.61
CA THR A 333 -27.57 9.18 17.71
C THR A 333 -26.92 8.28 18.76
N LEU A 334 -26.17 7.25 18.35
CA LEU A 334 -25.43 6.38 19.26
C LEU A 334 -24.33 7.15 19.98
N LEU A 335 -23.58 7.99 19.27
CA LEU A 335 -22.55 8.85 19.84
C LEU A 335 -23.13 9.83 20.87
N MET A 336 -24.28 10.44 20.60
CA MET A 336 -24.97 11.33 21.54
C MET A 336 -25.51 10.59 22.77
N ARG A 337 -25.87 9.31 22.64
CA ARG A 337 -26.29 8.46 23.78
C ARG A 337 -25.11 8.11 24.68
N GLU A 338 -23.96 7.74 24.10
CA GLU A 338 -22.75 7.40 24.85
C GLU A 338 -22.08 8.66 25.43
N TYR A 339 -22.05 9.75 24.66
CA TYR A 339 -21.43 11.02 25.01
C TYR A 339 -22.39 12.21 24.79
N PRO A 340 -23.26 12.51 25.78
CA PRO A 340 -24.28 13.56 25.64
C PRO A 340 -23.76 14.96 25.29
N GLY A 341 -22.49 15.25 25.62
CA GLY A 341 -21.84 16.51 25.26
C GLY A 341 -21.69 16.75 23.75
N LEU A 342 -21.67 15.69 22.94
CA LEU A 342 -21.58 15.79 21.48
C LEU A 342 -22.86 16.34 20.83
N ALA A 343 -24.02 16.22 21.49
CA ALA A 343 -25.29 16.68 20.94
C ALA A 343 -25.27 18.16 20.60
N ARG A 344 -24.67 18.98 21.48
CA ARG A 344 -24.47 20.42 21.24
C ARG A 344 -23.63 20.69 19.99
N ILE A 345 -22.55 19.92 19.80
CA ILE A 345 -21.60 20.13 18.69
C ILE A 345 -22.24 19.68 17.38
N PHE A 346 -22.76 18.45 17.32
CA PHE A 346 -23.44 17.94 16.12
C PHE A 346 -24.62 18.84 15.73
N LEU A 347 -25.50 19.20 16.67
CA LEU A 347 -26.62 20.09 16.36
C LEU A 347 -26.21 21.52 16.00
N GLY A 348 -25.06 22.01 16.44
CA GLY A 348 -24.61 23.33 15.99
C GLY A 348 -23.95 23.30 14.61
N LEU A 349 -23.31 22.19 14.24
CA LEU A 349 -22.69 21.99 12.92
C LEU A 349 -23.69 21.53 11.86
N HIS A 350 -24.74 20.79 12.25
CA HIS A 350 -25.71 20.26 11.31
C HIS A 350 -26.61 21.38 10.77
N PRO A 351 -26.75 21.54 9.44
CA PRO A 351 -27.56 22.61 8.87
C PRO A 351 -29.04 22.45 9.21
N LYS A 352 -29.78 23.56 9.20
CA LYS A 352 -31.25 23.60 9.36
C LYS A 352 -31.89 24.17 8.09
N PRO A 353 -32.10 23.35 7.05
CA PRO A 353 -32.75 23.82 5.83
C PRO A 353 -34.17 24.34 6.10
N ILE A 354 -34.63 25.29 5.28
CA ILE A 354 -36.00 25.83 5.34
C ILE A 354 -36.88 24.99 4.43
N GLU A 355 -38.02 24.51 4.95
CA GLU A 355 -38.87 23.48 4.34
C GLU A 355 -39.25 23.70 2.87
N ASP A 356 -39.63 24.94 2.53
CA ASP A 356 -40.10 25.31 1.19
C ASP A 356 -39.04 26.03 0.34
N ALA A 357 -37.75 25.99 0.71
CA ALA A 357 -36.70 26.72 0.00
C ALA A 357 -36.28 26.08 -1.32
N CYS A 358 -36.47 24.78 -1.48
CA CYS A 358 -36.13 24.09 -2.72
C CYS A 358 -37.30 24.12 -3.71
N ASP A 359 -37.06 24.64 -4.91
CA ASP A 359 -38.05 24.64 -6.00
C ASP A 359 -37.97 23.32 -6.81
N PRO A 360 -38.95 22.41 -6.67
CA PRO A 360 -38.93 21.12 -7.35
C PRO A 360 -39.21 21.23 -8.85
N ALA A 361 -39.67 22.37 -9.37
CA ALA A 361 -39.88 22.53 -10.82
C ALA A 361 -38.55 22.71 -11.57
N ASN A 362 -37.53 23.28 -10.91
CA ASN A 362 -36.28 23.70 -11.53
C ASN A 362 -35.04 22.98 -10.98
N THR A 363 -35.15 22.35 -9.81
CA THR A 363 -34.01 21.71 -9.14
C THR A 363 -34.39 20.39 -8.46
N SER A 364 -33.42 19.47 -8.36
CA SER A 364 -33.53 18.25 -7.57
C SER A 364 -33.49 18.60 -6.08
N CYS A 365 -34.58 18.26 -5.37
CA CYS A 365 -34.78 18.54 -3.95
C CYS A 365 -34.50 17.35 -3.04
N LEU A 366 -34.02 16.23 -3.57
CA LEU A 366 -33.75 15.02 -2.78
C LEU A 366 -32.77 15.30 -1.63
N ARG A 367 -31.61 15.90 -1.93
CA ARG A 367 -30.59 16.24 -0.93
C ARG A 367 -31.15 17.19 0.15
N HIS A 368 -31.93 18.18 -0.26
CA HIS A 368 -32.58 19.12 0.66
C HIS A 368 -33.53 18.40 1.63
N ARG A 369 -34.36 17.48 1.12
CA ARG A 369 -35.26 16.66 1.96
C ARG A 369 -34.51 15.74 2.91
N LEU A 370 -33.45 15.08 2.45
CA LEU A 370 -32.60 14.24 3.30
C LEU A 370 -31.89 15.05 4.40
N ALA A 371 -31.43 16.27 4.10
CA ALA A 371 -30.84 17.16 5.09
C ALA A 371 -31.85 17.62 6.15
N MET A 372 -33.10 17.93 5.75
CA MET A 372 -34.17 18.25 6.70
C MET A 372 -34.51 17.06 7.60
N LEU A 373 -34.62 15.87 7.01
CA LEU A 373 -34.89 14.64 7.74
C LEU A 373 -33.77 14.37 8.74
N SER A 374 -32.52 14.40 8.29
CA SER A 374 -31.33 14.23 9.14
C SER A 374 -31.32 15.22 10.30
N ARG A 375 -31.61 16.50 10.04
CA ARG A 375 -31.77 17.51 11.09
C ARG A 375 -32.85 17.14 12.10
N ALA A 376 -34.00 16.67 11.64
CA ALA A 376 -35.13 16.29 12.49
C ALA A 376 -34.82 15.07 13.38
N LEU A 377 -34.14 14.06 12.82
CA LEU A 377 -33.68 12.88 13.57
C LEU A 377 -32.74 13.27 14.71
N LEU A 378 -31.77 14.14 14.44
CA LEU A 378 -30.79 14.55 15.45
C LEU A 378 -31.38 15.48 16.51
N GLU A 379 -32.24 16.44 16.15
CA GLU A 379 -32.86 17.34 17.14
C GLU A 379 -33.76 16.56 18.11
N THR A 380 -34.45 15.54 17.62
CA THR A 380 -35.29 14.66 18.44
C THR A 380 -34.43 13.78 19.37
N ALA A 381 -33.32 13.21 18.86
CA ALA A 381 -32.37 12.46 19.70
C ALA A 381 -31.66 13.32 20.76
N GLY A 382 -31.23 14.52 20.39
CA GLY A 382 -30.48 15.44 21.27
C GLY A 382 -31.31 16.04 22.41
N ALA A 383 -32.63 15.88 22.38
CA ALA A 383 -33.53 16.37 23.43
C ALA A 383 -33.35 15.70 24.81
N HIS A 384 -32.57 14.61 24.89
CA HIS A 384 -32.23 13.96 26.16
C HIS A 384 -31.10 14.67 26.96
N GLY A 385 -30.46 15.70 26.38
CA GLY A 385 -29.48 16.53 27.10
C GLY A 385 -30.14 17.65 27.89
N ALA A 386 -30.40 17.43 29.19
CA ALA A 386 -30.76 18.50 30.12
C ALA A 386 -29.65 19.57 30.17
N PRO A 387 -29.99 20.85 30.43
CA PRO A 387 -29.00 21.92 30.52
C PRO A 387 -28.04 21.67 31.68
N TYR A 388 -26.79 22.06 31.48
CA TYR A 388 -25.71 22.04 32.48
C TYR A 388 -26.20 22.54 33.84
N GLY A 389 -26.22 21.66 34.84
CA GLY A 389 -26.45 22.02 36.24
C GLY A 389 -27.20 20.94 37.01
N GLU A 390 -26.48 19.88 37.39
CA GLU A 390 -26.60 19.12 38.66
C GLU A 390 -26.09 17.69 38.44
N LEU A 391 -24.90 17.41 38.99
CA LEU A 391 -24.48 16.03 39.26
C LEU A 391 -25.52 15.43 40.22
N ASN A 392 -26.36 14.51 39.74
CA ASN A 392 -27.03 13.57 40.62
C ASN A 392 -26.56 12.14 40.32
N VAL A 393 -25.74 11.66 41.24
CA VAL A 393 -25.31 10.28 41.38
C VAL A 393 -26.54 9.45 41.75
N GLY A 394 -27.01 8.65 40.79
CA GLY A 394 -28.08 7.68 41.00
C GLY A 394 -29.48 8.20 40.69
N CYS A 395 -29.98 7.91 39.48
CA CYS A 395 -31.42 7.85 39.26
C CYS A 395 -31.75 6.91 38.09
N ALA A 396 -32.72 6.04 38.33
CA ALA A 396 -33.28 5.10 37.37
C ALA A 396 -33.72 5.79 36.07
N VAL A 397 -33.58 5.05 34.97
CA VAL A 397 -34.05 5.37 33.62
C VAL A 397 -35.50 5.83 33.69
N ARG A 398 -35.73 7.15 33.69
CA ARG A 398 -37.05 7.72 33.42
C ARG A 398 -37.22 7.75 31.91
N THR A 399 -38.20 7.01 31.41
CA THR A 399 -38.71 7.09 30.04
C THR A 399 -39.29 8.49 29.84
N VAL A 400 -38.47 9.43 29.35
CA VAL A 400 -38.95 10.72 28.85
C VAL A 400 -39.53 10.45 27.47
N SER A 401 -40.82 10.74 27.27
CA SER A 401 -41.45 10.68 25.94
C SER A 401 -40.73 11.64 25.00
N LEU A 402 -40.19 11.13 23.88
CA LEU A 402 -39.57 11.94 22.84
C LEU A 402 -40.61 12.88 22.21
N ASP A 403 -40.30 14.18 22.16
CA ASP A 403 -41.05 15.14 21.36
C ASP A 403 -40.54 15.12 19.92
N HIS A 404 -41.20 14.31 19.10
CA HIS A 404 -40.92 14.15 17.68
C HIS A 404 -41.26 15.39 16.83
N THR A 405 -41.75 16.49 17.42
CA THR A 405 -42.14 17.70 16.68
C THR A 405 -41.23 18.90 16.92
N ARG A 406 -40.26 18.77 17.83
CA ARG A 406 -39.35 19.85 18.25
C ARG A 406 -38.60 20.51 17.09
N HIS A 407 -38.33 19.76 16.03
CA HIS A 407 -37.62 20.24 14.85
C HIS A 407 -38.37 21.32 14.05
N GLY A 408 -39.70 21.39 14.17
CA GLY A 408 -40.54 22.44 13.59
C GLY A 408 -41.00 22.20 12.16
N TYR A 409 -40.49 21.16 11.47
CA TYR A 409 -40.95 20.80 10.12
C TYR A 409 -42.37 20.23 10.13
N THR A 410 -43.13 20.51 9.07
CA THR A 410 -44.56 20.16 8.95
C THR A 410 -44.85 19.01 8.00
N ASP A 411 -43.91 18.64 7.14
CA ASP A 411 -44.03 17.57 6.15
C ASP A 411 -44.44 16.26 6.84
N PRO A 412 -45.59 15.65 6.44
CA PRO A 412 -46.13 14.47 7.09
C PRO A 412 -45.27 13.23 6.88
N ASP A 413 -44.64 13.09 5.70
CA ASP A 413 -43.77 11.95 5.40
C ASP A 413 -42.49 12.05 6.24
N LEU A 414 -41.92 13.25 6.40
CA LEU A 414 -40.77 13.49 7.28
C LEU A 414 -41.09 13.08 8.73
N ARG A 415 -42.21 13.56 9.28
CA ARG A 415 -42.61 13.26 10.67
C ARG A 415 -42.82 11.77 10.92
N GLU A 416 -43.48 11.07 10.00
CA GLU A 416 -43.67 9.63 10.10
C GLU A 416 -42.34 8.88 10.16
N PHE A 417 -41.37 9.25 9.33
CA PHE A 417 -40.07 8.56 9.31
C PHE A 417 -39.17 8.93 10.48
N VAL A 418 -39.33 10.13 11.06
CA VAL A 418 -38.69 10.50 12.33
C VAL A 418 -39.18 9.58 13.45
N GLU A 419 -40.50 9.40 13.58
CA GLU A 419 -41.09 8.50 14.59
C GLU A 419 -40.60 7.06 14.40
N ARG A 420 -40.70 6.52 13.18
CA ARG A 420 -40.25 5.15 12.86
C ARG A 420 -38.76 4.92 13.14
N PHE A 421 -37.91 5.91 12.88
CA PHE A 421 -36.49 5.84 13.19
C PHE A 421 -36.26 5.73 14.71
N HIS A 422 -36.94 6.57 15.50
CA HIS A 422 -36.77 6.55 16.95
C HIS A 422 -37.38 5.31 17.60
N GLU A 423 -38.48 4.77 17.07
CA GLU A 423 -39.03 3.47 17.48
C GLU A 423 -38.02 2.35 17.24
N LEU A 424 -37.41 2.30 16.05
CA LEU A 424 -36.39 1.33 15.71
C LEU A 424 -35.17 1.46 16.66
N MET A 425 -34.73 2.69 16.91
CA MET A 425 -33.63 3.00 17.82
C MET A 425 -33.98 2.83 19.30
N ALA A 426 -35.25 2.68 19.69
CA ALA A 426 -35.65 2.44 21.08
C ALA A 426 -35.41 0.97 21.48
N THR A 427 -35.42 0.05 20.52
CA THR A 427 -35.23 -1.40 20.75
C THR A 427 -33.76 -1.81 20.94
N GLY A 428 -32.80 -0.89 20.78
CA GLY A 428 -31.37 -1.15 20.91
C GLY A 428 -30.54 -0.22 20.03
N ASN A 429 -29.47 -0.76 19.43
CA ASN A 429 -28.59 0.03 18.57
C ASN A 429 -29.04 0.09 17.10
N ALA A 430 -30.05 -0.69 16.70
CA ALA A 430 -30.46 -0.97 15.31
C ALA A 430 -29.30 -1.45 14.41
N SER A 431 -29.52 -2.47 13.57
CA SER A 431 -28.47 -2.87 12.63
C SER A 431 -28.40 -1.91 11.44
N THR A 432 -27.23 -1.83 10.79
CA THR A 432 -27.05 -1.09 9.53
C THR A 432 -28.07 -1.49 8.47
N ARG A 433 -28.44 -2.78 8.44
CA ARG A 433 -29.43 -3.33 7.52
C ARG A 433 -30.85 -2.83 7.83
N ASP A 434 -31.22 -2.73 9.10
CA ASP A 434 -32.54 -2.23 9.50
C ASP A 434 -32.70 -0.75 9.13
N ILE A 435 -31.65 0.04 9.38
CA ILE A 435 -31.60 1.46 8.98
C ILE A 435 -31.65 1.60 7.47
N ALA A 436 -30.90 0.80 6.72
CA ALA A 436 -30.97 0.82 5.27
C ALA A 436 -32.39 0.50 4.77
N GLY A 437 -33.07 -0.48 5.36
CA GLY A 437 -34.47 -0.78 5.05
C GLY A 437 -35.42 0.40 5.30
N LEU A 438 -35.20 1.15 6.39
CA LEU A 438 -35.96 2.37 6.68
C LEU A 438 -35.67 3.48 5.66
N ALA A 439 -34.40 3.69 5.30
CA ALA A 439 -33.99 4.66 4.29
C ALA A 439 -34.59 4.38 2.90
N LEU A 440 -34.56 3.10 2.48
CA LEU A 440 -35.17 2.67 1.21
C LEU A 440 -36.69 2.89 1.21
N SER A 441 -37.35 2.63 2.34
CA SER A 441 -38.78 2.90 2.51
C SER A 441 -39.08 4.40 2.40
N TYR A 442 -38.22 5.26 2.94
CA TYR A 442 -38.36 6.72 2.84
C TYR A 442 -38.24 7.20 1.40
N VAL A 443 -37.21 6.74 0.68
CA VAL A 443 -37.02 7.09 -0.74
C VAL A 443 -38.19 6.58 -1.57
N ALA A 444 -38.66 5.35 -1.36
CA ALA A 444 -39.77 4.79 -2.10
C ALA A 444 -41.07 5.60 -1.95
N LYS A 445 -41.32 6.11 -0.74
CA LYS A 445 -42.50 6.93 -0.42
C LYS A 445 -42.40 8.37 -0.91
N THR A 446 -41.22 8.98 -0.82
CA THR A 446 -41.02 10.40 -1.13
C THR A 446 -40.52 10.67 -2.55
N ARG A 447 -40.26 9.64 -3.36
CA ARG A 447 -39.72 9.78 -4.73
C ARG A 447 -40.56 10.74 -5.59
N ARG A 448 -39.91 11.72 -6.21
CA ARG A 448 -40.52 12.66 -7.18
C ARG A 448 -39.78 12.58 -8.51
N GLN A 449 -40.46 12.91 -9.61
CA GLN A 449 -39.82 12.95 -10.94
C GLN A 449 -38.71 14.00 -11.00
N SER A 450 -38.87 15.12 -10.29
CA SER A 450 -37.89 16.20 -10.20
C SER A 450 -36.57 15.82 -9.54
N ASP A 451 -36.52 14.70 -8.80
CA ASP A 451 -35.27 14.24 -8.18
C ASP A 451 -34.19 13.88 -9.21
N GLN A 452 -34.59 13.61 -10.45
CA GLN A 452 -33.71 13.28 -11.58
C GLN A 452 -33.14 14.52 -12.31
N LEU A 453 -33.51 15.74 -11.90
CA LEU A 453 -32.99 16.96 -12.52
C LEU A 453 -31.48 17.11 -12.27
N ALA A 454 -30.73 17.49 -13.31
CA ALA A 454 -29.28 17.68 -13.22
C ALA A 454 -28.86 18.81 -12.27
N LYS A 455 -29.71 19.85 -12.13
CA LYS A 455 -29.46 20.97 -11.22
C LYS A 455 -29.91 20.58 -9.81
N VAL A 456 -28.97 20.43 -8.87
CA VAL A 456 -29.24 20.07 -7.47
C VAL A 456 -29.28 21.33 -6.60
N HIS A 457 -30.20 21.37 -5.64
CA HIS A 457 -30.27 22.46 -4.65
C HIS A 457 -29.30 22.21 -3.49
N PHE A 458 -28.40 23.15 -3.22
CA PHE A 458 -27.34 22.99 -2.21
C PHE A 458 -27.50 23.88 -0.97
N ASP A 459 -28.38 24.89 -0.99
CA ASP A 459 -28.48 25.89 0.09
C ASP A 459 -28.83 25.23 1.43
N ASN A 460 -27.96 25.44 2.43
CA ASN A 460 -28.07 24.85 3.77
C ASN A 460 -28.23 23.32 3.76
N THR A 461 -27.54 22.60 2.86
CA THR A 461 -27.59 21.11 2.82
C THR A 461 -26.24 20.43 3.03
N VAL A 462 -25.16 21.19 3.22
CA VAL A 462 -23.80 20.65 3.40
C VAL A 462 -23.57 20.33 4.87
N ILE A 463 -23.10 19.11 5.15
CA ILE A 463 -22.76 18.63 6.49
C ILE A 463 -21.27 18.31 6.46
N ASP A 464 -20.43 19.20 6.98
CA ASP A 464 -18.99 19.21 6.67
C ASP A 464 -18.10 18.43 7.65
N TYR A 465 -18.69 17.90 8.72
CA TYR A 465 -18.00 17.04 9.70
C TYR A 465 -18.18 15.55 9.42
N ARG A 466 -19.09 15.16 8.52
CA ARG A 466 -19.31 13.76 8.14
C ARG A 466 -18.24 13.29 7.16
N ASP A 467 -18.00 11.99 7.14
CA ASP A 467 -17.09 11.37 6.18
C ASP A 467 -17.77 11.10 4.83
N ASP A 468 -17.03 10.52 3.90
CA ASP A 468 -17.54 10.17 2.57
C ASP A 468 -18.26 8.82 2.50
N ASN A 469 -18.46 8.16 3.64
CA ASN A 469 -19.14 6.87 3.77
C ASN A 469 -18.58 5.76 2.87
N ARG A 470 -17.33 5.87 2.36
CA ARG A 470 -16.77 4.83 1.47
C ARG A 470 -16.72 3.45 2.12
N GLN A 471 -16.57 3.41 3.44
CA GLN A 471 -16.55 2.18 4.24
C GLN A 471 -17.92 1.48 4.32
N LEU A 472 -19.01 2.20 4.04
CA LEU A 472 -20.35 1.63 4.02
C LEU A 472 -20.61 0.81 2.75
N TRP A 473 -19.82 0.99 1.69
CA TRP A 473 -20.13 0.45 0.37
C TRP A 473 -19.11 -0.58 -0.09
N GLN A 474 -19.62 -1.73 -0.53
CA GLN A 474 -18.90 -2.74 -1.31
C GLN A 474 -19.52 -2.76 -2.70
N PHE A 475 -18.69 -2.66 -3.74
CA PHE A 475 -19.14 -2.75 -5.12
C PHE A 475 -18.87 -4.18 -5.63
N ILE A 476 -19.87 -4.73 -6.30
CA ILE A 476 -19.84 -5.92 -7.14
C ILE A 476 -19.15 -5.50 -8.43
N GLU A 477 -17.88 -5.84 -8.61
CA GLU A 477 -17.14 -5.49 -9.83
C GLU A 477 -17.66 -6.33 -11.01
N PRO A 478 -17.63 -5.86 -12.28
CA PRO A 478 -18.01 -6.67 -13.43
C PRO A 478 -17.11 -7.91 -13.51
N GLY A 479 -17.65 -9.05 -13.10
CA GLY A 479 -16.95 -10.27 -12.72
C GLY A 479 -17.57 -10.97 -11.50
N ASP A 480 -18.30 -10.22 -10.67
CA ASP A 480 -19.03 -10.72 -9.49
C ASP A 480 -20.48 -11.15 -9.83
N GLU A 481 -21.03 -10.79 -10.99
CA GLU A 481 -22.37 -11.23 -11.41
C GLU A 481 -22.39 -12.66 -12.01
N GLU A 482 -21.27 -13.18 -12.54
CA GLU A 482 -21.19 -14.59 -12.95
C GLU A 482 -21.19 -15.55 -11.74
N GLU A 483 -20.93 -15.04 -10.52
CA GLU A 483 -21.02 -15.78 -9.26
C GLU A 483 -22.45 -15.79 -8.67
N ALA A 484 -23.38 -14.99 -9.20
CA ALA A 484 -24.73 -14.84 -8.65
C ALA A 484 -25.71 -15.96 -9.06
N PHE A 485 -25.29 -16.91 -9.90
CA PHE A 485 -26.08 -18.09 -10.29
C PHE A 485 -25.75 -19.38 -9.55
N ASP A 486 -24.89 -19.34 -8.52
CA ASP A 486 -24.71 -20.47 -7.62
C ASP A 486 -25.55 -20.30 -6.35
N GLU A 487 -26.82 -20.69 -6.44
CA GLU A 487 -27.57 -21.15 -5.27
C GLU A 487 -26.68 -22.08 -4.44
N LYS A 488 -26.47 -21.73 -3.15
CA LYS A 488 -25.84 -22.55 -2.09
C LYS A 488 -25.50 -23.97 -2.53
N ARG A 489 -24.38 -24.15 -3.22
CA ARG A 489 -23.78 -25.47 -3.29
C ARG A 489 -23.32 -25.73 -1.87
N LYS A 490 -23.98 -26.68 -1.20
CA LYS A 490 -23.51 -27.24 0.07
C LYS A 490 -22.02 -27.48 -0.11
N ILE A 491 -21.21 -26.71 0.61
CA ILE A 491 -19.85 -27.13 0.92
C ILE A 491 -20.06 -28.48 1.60
N GLU A 492 -19.71 -29.57 0.91
CA GLU A 492 -19.49 -30.83 1.61
C GLU A 492 -18.38 -30.53 2.62
N PRO A 493 -18.66 -30.66 3.93
CA PRO A 493 -17.69 -30.34 4.95
C PRO A 493 -16.71 -31.50 5.01
N ASP A 494 -15.74 -31.50 4.12
CA ASP A 494 -14.54 -32.34 4.13
C ASP A 494 -13.63 -31.75 3.04
N ILE A 495 -12.85 -30.71 3.31
CA ILE A 495 -11.53 -30.80 3.91
C ILE A 495 -11.25 -29.45 4.58
N GLU A 496 -11.00 -29.44 5.89
CA GLU A 496 -10.45 -28.27 6.57
C GLU A 496 -9.15 -27.85 5.86
N ILE A 497 -9.12 -26.65 5.30
CA ILE A 497 -7.86 -26.04 4.84
C ILE A 497 -7.08 -25.66 6.11
N THR A 498 -6.32 -26.61 6.66
CA THR A 498 -5.33 -26.35 7.70
C THR A 498 -4.11 -25.72 7.03
N GLY A 499 -4.08 -24.39 6.94
CA GLY A 499 -3.00 -23.66 6.28
C GLY A 499 -2.79 -22.26 6.83
N LEU A 500 -1.66 -21.66 6.45
CA LEU A 500 -1.39 -20.25 6.68
C LEU A 500 -2.40 -19.39 5.89
N PRO A 501 -2.63 -18.12 6.29
CA PRO A 501 -3.50 -17.23 5.52
C PRO A 501 -3.04 -17.14 4.05
N PRO A 502 -3.96 -17.02 3.09
CA PRO A 502 -3.63 -16.98 1.68
C PRO A 502 -2.69 -15.82 1.38
N ARG A 503 -1.72 -16.05 0.50
CA ARG A 503 -0.89 -14.98 -0.05
C ARG A 503 -1.48 -14.53 -1.37
N HIS A 504 -1.63 -13.22 -1.51
CA HIS A 504 -2.13 -12.63 -2.73
C HIS A 504 -0.99 -12.34 -3.70
N TYR A 505 -1.18 -12.69 -4.97
CA TYR A 505 -0.25 -12.37 -6.06
C TYR A 505 -0.96 -11.57 -7.14
N PRO A 506 -0.26 -10.60 -7.76
CA PRO A 506 -0.80 -9.90 -8.91
C PRO A 506 -0.88 -10.84 -10.12
N GLU A 507 -1.87 -10.59 -10.98
CA GLU A 507 -2.01 -11.23 -12.28
C GLU A 507 -1.87 -10.18 -13.39
N TRP A 508 -1.14 -10.52 -14.43
CA TRP A 508 -0.96 -9.67 -15.59
C TRP A 508 -2.18 -9.73 -16.50
N ASP A 509 -2.78 -8.58 -16.76
CA ASP A 509 -3.84 -8.43 -17.73
C ASP A 509 -3.27 -7.92 -19.05
N TYR A 510 -3.17 -8.83 -20.02
CA TYR A 510 -2.59 -8.52 -21.32
C TYR A 510 -3.43 -7.53 -22.15
N ASN A 511 -4.74 -7.43 -21.90
CA ASN A 511 -5.63 -6.51 -22.62
C ASN A 511 -5.41 -5.06 -22.18
N SER A 512 -5.24 -4.85 -20.86
CA SER A 512 -5.00 -3.52 -20.29
C SER A 512 -3.51 -3.16 -20.18
N GLN A 513 -2.60 -4.12 -20.45
CA GLN A 513 -1.16 -4.00 -20.23
C GLN A 513 -0.81 -3.52 -18.82
N SER A 514 -1.54 -4.02 -17.82
CA SER A 514 -1.40 -3.62 -16.43
C SER A 514 -1.56 -4.82 -15.49
N TYR A 515 -1.11 -4.67 -14.25
CA TYR A 515 -1.30 -5.70 -13.23
C TYR A 515 -2.62 -5.48 -12.50
N ARG A 516 -3.33 -6.58 -12.25
CA ARG A 516 -4.43 -6.64 -11.28
C ARG A 516 -3.82 -6.93 -9.91
N PRO A 517 -3.77 -5.96 -8.98
CA PRO A 517 -3.16 -6.17 -7.67
C PRO A 517 -3.98 -7.14 -6.84
N ASP A 518 -3.31 -7.97 -6.04
CA ASP A 518 -3.91 -8.94 -5.09
C ASP A 518 -4.97 -9.88 -5.70
N TRP A 519 -4.89 -10.14 -7.01
CA TRP A 519 -5.93 -10.82 -7.78
C TRP A 519 -6.01 -12.34 -7.51
N VAL A 520 -4.87 -12.99 -7.31
CA VAL A 520 -4.80 -14.45 -7.13
C VAL A 520 -4.55 -14.80 -5.67
N SER A 521 -5.36 -15.66 -5.09
CA SER A 521 -5.19 -16.15 -3.71
C SER A 521 -4.51 -17.50 -3.70
N VAL A 522 -3.28 -17.55 -3.20
CA VAL A 522 -2.47 -18.77 -3.10
C VAL A 522 -2.46 -19.29 -1.66
N TYR A 523 -3.01 -20.48 -1.45
CA TYR A 523 -2.96 -21.21 -0.18
C TYR A 523 -1.76 -22.16 -0.15
N GLU A 524 -0.87 -21.93 0.80
CA GLU A 524 0.30 -22.80 1.02
C GLU A 524 0.03 -23.84 2.11
N ALA A 525 0.36 -25.10 1.81
CA ALA A 525 0.25 -26.20 2.76
C ALA A 525 1.37 -27.23 2.56
N LEU A 526 1.63 -28.05 3.57
CA LEU A 526 2.47 -29.24 3.41
C LEU A 526 1.64 -30.35 2.77
N HIS A 527 2.19 -31.03 1.77
CA HIS A 527 1.51 -32.16 1.15
C HIS A 527 1.38 -33.31 2.17
N PRO A 528 0.21 -33.97 2.31
CA PRO A 528 0.05 -35.13 3.18
C PRO A 528 1.05 -36.24 2.85
N SER A 529 1.51 -36.97 3.87
CA SER A 529 2.42 -38.11 3.71
C SER A 529 1.66 -39.42 3.44
N GLY A 530 2.08 -40.14 2.39
CA GLY A 530 1.68 -41.52 2.08
C GLY A 530 2.78 -42.52 2.42
N ASN A 531 2.81 -43.65 1.70
CA ASN A 531 3.75 -44.73 1.96
C ASN A 531 5.07 -44.54 1.18
N ALA A 532 6.17 -44.29 1.90
CA ALA A 532 7.50 -44.12 1.32
C ALA A 532 7.99 -45.34 0.51
N PHE A 533 7.51 -46.55 0.87
CA PHE A 533 7.90 -47.79 0.21
C PHE A 533 7.53 -47.82 -1.28
N ASP A 534 6.49 -47.11 -1.68
CA ASP A 534 6.05 -47.05 -3.08
C ASP A 534 7.12 -46.35 -3.94
N ILE A 535 7.70 -45.25 -3.45
CA ILE A 535 8.82 -44.56 -4.11
C ILE A 535 10.09 -45.42 -4.11
N ASP A 536 10.37 -46.15 -3.03
CA ASP A 536 11.53 -47.05 -2.98
C ASP A 536 11.42 -48.19 -4.01
N GLN A 537 10.21 -48.74 -4.23
CA GLN A 537 9.98 -49.72 -5.30
C GLN A 537 10.21 -49.12 -6.69
N LEU A 538 9.77 -47.88 -6.91
CA LEU A 538 9.99 -47.16 -8.17
C LEU A 538 11.48 -46.90 -8.45
N LEU A 539 12.25 -46.53 -7.42
CA LEU A 539 13.71 -46.37 -7.52
C LEU A 539 14.41 -47.72 -7.77
N GLN A 540 13.96 -48.81 -7.16
CA GLN A 540 14.50 -50.16 -7.39
C GLN A 540 14.22 -50.66 -8.80
N LYS A 541 13.01 -50.43 -9.34
CA LYS A 541 12.64 -50.74 -10.73
C LYS A 541 13.59 -50.05 -11.72
N ASN A 542 13.97 -48.81 -11.43
CA ASN A 542 14.88 -48.01 -12.25
C ASN A 542 16.36 -48.07 -11.80
N ALA A 543 16.76 -49.11 -11.05
CA ALA A 543 18.12 -49.23 -10.52
C ALA A 543 19.23 -49.26 -11.59
N GLY A 544 18.92 -49.70 -12.82
CA GLY A 544 19.83 -49.64 -13.96
C GLY A 544 20.17 -48.19 -14.35
N THR A 545 19.14 -47.37 -14.52
CA THR A 545 19.23 -45.93 -14.84
C THR A 545 19.88 -45.16 -13.70
N ALA A 546 19.50 -45.44 -12.44
CA ALA A 546 20.11 -44.81 -11.27
C ALA A 546 21.63 -45.10 -11.18
N LYS A 547 22.08 -46.34 -11.49
CA LYS A 547 23.51 -46.68 -11.55
C LYS A 547 24.25 -45.95 -12.67
N GLN A 548 23.63 -45.78 -13.83
CA GLN A 548 24.21 -45.03 -14.94
C GLN A 548 24.32 -43.54 -14.61
N LEU A 549 23.28 -42.96 -14.02
CA LEU A 549 23.28 -41.59 -13.52
C LEU A 549 24.37 -41.39 -12.46
N LYS A 550 24.49 -42.30 -11.48
CA LYS A 550 25.55 -42.26 -10.46
C LYS A 550 26.94 -42.10 -11.07
N ARG A 551 27.26 -42.91 -12.10
CA ARG A 551 28.56 -42.86 -12.79
C ARG A 551 28.80 -41.51 -13.48
N ILE A 552 27.76 -40.92 -14.06
CA ILE A 552 27.86 -39.59 -14.69
C ILE A 552 28.02 -38.50 -13.63
N LEU A 553 27.27 -38.58 -12.52
CA LEU A 553 27.34 -37.64 -11.39
C LEU A 553 28.72 -37.68 -10.70
N ASP A 554 29.29 -38.87 -10.49
CA ASP A 554 30.63 -39.03 -9.92
C ASP A 554 31.73 -38.41 -10.81
N LEU A 555 31.53 -38.33 -12.13
CA LEU A 555 32.43 -37.65 -13.08
C LEU A 555 32.24 -36.12 -13.11
N LEU A 556 31.09 -35.62 -12.66
CA LEU A 556 30.72 -34.19 -12.66
C LEU A 556 30.90 -33.52 -11.29
N LYS A 557 31.26 -34.27 -10.25
CA LYS A 557 31.67 -33.70 -8.96
C LYS A 557 32.95 -32.85 -9.13
N PRO A 558 32.96 -31.58 -8.70
CA PRO A 558 34.11 -30.70 -8.87
C PRO A 558 35.34 -31.26 -8.15
N GLN A 559 36.46 -31.40 -8.88
CA GLN A 559 37.76 -31.80 -8.31
C GLN A 559 38.59 -30.61 -7.81
N ASP A 560 38.18 -29.37 -8.10
CA ASP A 560 38.96 -28.18 -7.81
C ASP A 560 38.75 -27.70 -6.37
N LYS A 561 39.78 -27.93 -5.55
CA LYS A 561 39.90 -27.39 -4.21
C LYS A 561 40.58 -26.02 -4.28
N VAL A 562 39.86 -24.96 -3.94
CA VAL A 562 40.44 -23.63 -3.71
C VAL A 562 41.02 -23.59 -2.30
N ARG A 563 42.31 -23.25 -2.23
CA ARG A 563 43.06 -23.12 -0.98
C ARG A 563 42.73 -21.79 -0.32
N ILE A 564 42.17 -21.84 0.89
CA ILE A 564 41.93 -20.67 1.75
C ILE A 564 43.09 -20.59 2.74
N ARG A 565 43.91 -19.54 2.60
CA ARG A 565 45.10 -19.28 3.45
C ARG A 565 44.74 -18.30 4.56
N TYR A 566 45.64 -18.11 5.53
CA TYR A 566 45.50 -17.18 6.65
C TYR A 566 44.34 -17.51 7.60
N GLN A 567 44.29 -18.75 8.09
CA GLN A 567 43.34 -19.15 9.13
C GLN A 567 44.04 -19.43 10.47
N GLU A 568 43.41 -19.05 11.58
CA GLU A 568 43.87 -19.42 12.93
C GLU A 568 43.71 -20.91 13.19
N GLU A 569 42.59 -21.49 12.76
CA GLU A 569 42.34 -22.93 12.76
C GLU A 569 42.12 -23.41 11.32
N GLY A 570 42.80 -24.48 10.93
CA GLY A 570 42.69 -25.04 9.58
C GLY A 570 43.09 -26.51 9.56
N SER A 571 42.74 -27.19 8.47
CA SER A 571 43.01 -28.62 8.31
C SER A 571 44.50 -28.92 8.11
N GLU A 572 45.27 -27.95 7.59
CA GLU A 572 46.69 -28.09 7.29
C GLU A 572 47.46 -26.82 7.67
N LEU A 573 48.75 -26.97 7.98
CA LEU A 573 49.64 -25.85 8.31
C LEU A 573 50.17 -25.19 7.04
N ASP A 574 50.03 -23.87 6.94
CA ASP A 574 50.64 -23.09 5.86
C ASP A 574 52.09 -22.79 6.14
N LEU A 575 52.98 -23.65 5.63
CA LEU A 575 54.42 -23.57 5.87
C LEU A 575 55.01 -22.18 5.56
N ASP A 576 54.58 -21.50 4.49
CA ASP A 576 55.14 -20.19 4.14
C ASP A 576 54.75 -19.12 5.18
N VAL A 577 53.50 -19.14 5.63
CA VAL A 577 52.97 -18.17 6.61
C VAL A 577 53.50 -18.51 8.01
N ALA A 578 53.57 -19.79 8.35
CA ALA A 578 54.13 -20.28 9.61
C ALA A 578 55.63 -19.94 9.73
N ILE A 579 56.40 -20.08 8.65
CA ILE A 579 57.83 -19.71 8.64
C ILE A 579 57.97 -18.20 8.83
N ARG A 580 57.16 -17.37 8.15
CA ARG A 580 57.17 -15.91 8.35
C ARG A 580 56.79 -15.52 9.77
N ALA A 581 55.70 -16.07 10.31
CA ALA A 581 55.29 -15.86 11.69
C ALA A 581 56.40 -16.27 12.68
N LEU A 582 57.12 -17.37 12.43
CA LEU A 582 58.25 -17.78 13.26
C LEU A 582 59.45 -16.83 13.13
N ILE A 583 59.71 -16.27 11.94
CA ILE A 583 60.75 -15.26 11.71
C ILE A 583 60.39 -13.97 12.47
N ASP A 584 59.16 -13.50 12.37
CA ASP A 584 58.68 -12.29 13.05
C ASP A 584 58.75 -12.47 14.57
N PHE A 585 58.32 -13.63 15.08
CA PHE A 585 58.43 -13.98 16.49
C PHE A 585 59.89 -13.99 16.98
N LYS A 586 60.80 -14.61 16.22
CA LYS A 586 62.24 -14.61 16.54
C LYS A 586 62.89 -13.23 16.37
N GLY A 587 62.33 -12.38 15.52
CA GLY A 587 62.73 -10.99 15.31
C GLY A 587 62.20 -10.02 16.36
N GLY A 588 61.37 -10.48 17.31
CA GLY A 588 60.77 -9.65 18.37
C GLY A 588 59.54 -8.86 17.92
N ALA A 589 59.01 -9.12 16.72
CA ALA A 589 57.73 -8.59 16.25
C ALA A 589 56.58 -9.52 16.66
N GLN A 590 55.37 -8.98 16.76
CA GLN A 590 54.18 -9.79 17.07
C GLN A 590 53.79 -10.60 15.81
N PRO A 591 53.83 -11.94 15.87
CA PRO A 591 53.53 -12.78 14.71
C PRO A 591 52.02 -12.86 14.44
N ASP A 592 51.64 -13.01 13.17
CA ASP A 592 50.26 -13.30 12.79
C ASP A 592 49.90 -14.75 13.19
N PRO A 593 48.90 -14.97 14.06
CA PRO A 593 48.52 -16.31 14.51
C PRO A 593 47.84 -17.16 13.42
N ARG A 594 47.46 -16.57 12.29
CA ARG A 594 46.75 -17.22 11.18
C ARG A 594 47.67 -18.05 10.27
N ILE A 595 48.34 -19.04 10.85
CA ILE A 595 49.35 -19.86 10.17
C ILE A 595 48.79 -21.11 9.47
N ASN A 596 47.48 -21.36 9.57
CA ASN A 596 46.85 -22.53 8.98
C ASN A 596 46.16 -22.21 7.64
N MET A 597 45.86 -23.26 6.88
CA MET A 597 45.07 -23.22 5.66
C MET A 597 43.98 -24.29 5.69
N SER A 598 42.94 -24.08 4.90
CA SER A 598 41.95 -25.09 4.56
C SER A 598 41.70 -25.15 3.06
N HIS A 599 41.05 -26.21 2.63
CA HIS A 599 40.60 -26.37 1.26
C HIS A 599 39.08 -26.23 1.22
N ARG A 600 38.56 -25.33 0.40
CA ARG A 600 37.14 -25.28 0.05
C ARG A 600 37.01 -25.76 -1.38
N THR A 601 36.13 -26.70 -1.65
CA THR A 601 35.76 -27.04 -3.03
C THR A 601 35.17 -25.78 -3.68
N ALA A 602 35.82 -25.26 -4.71
CA ALA A 602 35.21 -24.25 -5.55
C ALA A 602 34.45 -25.01 -6.62
N GLY A 603 33.15 -25.09 -6.45
CA GLY A 603 32.34 -25.75 -7.44
C GLY A 603 30.88 -25.63 -7.11
N ARG A 604 30.15 -25.10 -8.09
CA ARG A 604 28.73 -25.29 -8.30
C ARG A 604 27.87 -24.93 -7.07
N ASP A 605 27.51 -23.65 -6.98
CA ASP A 605 26.50 -23.15 -6.03
C ASP A 605 25.18 -22.92 -6.77
N ILE A 606 24.37 -23.98 -6.88
CA ILE A 606 23.10 -23.98 -7.62
C ILE A 606 21.96 -24.30 -6.65
N ALA A 607 20.93 -23.45 -6.61
CA ALA A 607 19.67 -23.74 -5.92
C ALA A 607 18.59 -24.10 -6.94
N VAL A 608 17.90 -25.22 -6.72
CA VAL A 608 16.91 -25.76 -7.67
C VAL A 608 15.52 -25.79 -7.02
N SER A 609 14.53 -25.23 -7.71
CA SER A 609 13.11 -25.36 -7.35
C SER A 609 12.39 -26.13 -8.45
N LEU A 610 11.85 -27.30 -8.11
CA LEU A 610 11.03 -28.11 -9.00
C LEU A 610 9.55 -27.88 -8.69
N VAL A 611 8.81 -27.35 -9.65
CA VAL A 611 7.38 -27.04 -9.54
C VAL A 611 6.63 -28.01 -10.46
N LEU A 612 5.78 -28.83 -9.87
CA LEU A 612 5.01 -29.86 -10.55
C LEU A 612 3.57 -29.36 -10.72
N ASP A 613 3.08 -29.35 -11.95
CA ASP A 613 1.63 -29.25 -12.17
C ASP A 613 0.96 -30.53 -11.66
N LEU A 614 -0.14 -30.41 -10.93
CA LEU A 614 -0.94 -31.52 -10.39
C LEU A 614 -2.35 -31.56 -11.00
N SER A 615 -2.51 -31.09 -12.22
CA SER A 615 -3.76 -31.07 -12.99
C SER A 615 -4.41 -32.45 -13.21
N GLU A 616 -5.71 -32.45 -13.54
CA GLU A 616 -6.52 -33.66 -13.74
C GLU A 616 -5.98 -34.63 -14.83
N SER A 617 -5.27 -34.11 -15.84
CA SER A 617 -4.75 -34.88 -16.97
C SER A 617 -3.64 -35.88 -16.61
N LEU A 618 -2.99 -35.74 -15.45
CA LEU A 618 -1.99 -36.69 -14.97
C LEU A 618 -2.53 -38.08 -14.61
N ASN A 619 -3.85 -38.20 -14.43
CA ASN A 619 -4.51 -39.49 -14.20
C ASN A 619 -4.68 -40.32 -15.48
N GLU A 620 -4.41 -39.76 -16.66
CA GLU A 620 -4.48 -40.49 -17.92
C GLU A 620 -3.42 -41.60 -18.01
N LYS A 621 -3.79 -42.70 -18.67
CA LYS A 621 -2.85 -43.79 -18.98
C LYS A 621 -2.05 -43.43 -20.22
N VAL A 622 -0.74 -43.66 -20.17
CA VAL A 622 0.13 -43.42 -21.34
C VAL A 622 -0.21 -44.38 -22.47
N ALA A 623 -0.28 -43.85 -23.70
CA ALA A 623 -0.59 -44.62 -24.90
C ALA A 623 0.44 -45.73 -25.14
N GLY A 624 0.11 -46.98 -24.78
CA GLY A 624 0.99 -48.14 -24.93
C GLY A 624 1.64 -48.64 -23.62
N SER A 625 1.30 -48.06 -22.47
CA SER A 625 1.75 -48.50 -21.14
C SER A 625 0.57 -48.72 -20.19
N GLU A 626 0.75 -49.56 -19.17
CA GLU A 626 -0.23 -49.73 -18.08
C GLU A 626 -0.07 -48.67 -16.97
N GLN A 627 0.95 -47.81 -17.05
CA GLN A 627 1.24 -46.77 -16.07
C GLN A 627 0.51 -45.45 -16.39
N THR A 628 0.14 -44.71 -15.34
CA THR A 628 -0.38 -43.34 -15.48
C THR A 628 0.74 -42.33 -15.64
N ILE A 629 0.43 -41.16 -16.19
CA ILE A 629 1.38 -40.05 -16.32
C ILE A 629 1.86 -39.60 -14.92
N LEU A 630 1.00 -39.64 -13.91
CA LEU A 630 1.34 -39.40 -12.51
C LEU A 630 2.44 -40.35 -12.00
N GLN A 631 2.33 -41.66 -12.25
CA GLN A 631 3.33 -42.64 -11.80
C GLN A 631 4.69 -42.41 -12.49
N LEU A 632 4.70 -42.09 -13.78
CA LEU A 632 5.94 -41.78 -14.51
C LEU A 632 6.55 -40.46 -14.05
N SER A 633 5.73 -39.47 -13.70
CA SER A 633 6.18 -38.21 -13.11
C SER A 633 6.79 -38.45 -11.72
N GLN A 634 6.16 -39.25 -10.86
CA GLN A 634 6.72 -39.68 -9.57
C GLN A 634 8.07 -40.41 -9.76
N GLU A 635 8.18 -41.31 -10.73
CA GLU A 635 9.44 -41.99 -11.07
C GLU A 635 10.55 -40.99 -11.46
N ALA A 636 10.24 -40.05 -12.36
CA ALA A 636 11.20 -39.07 -12.86
C ALA A 636 11.63 -38.06 -11.79
N VAL A 637 10.69 -37.54 -11.00
CA VAL A 637 10.94 -36.62 -9.89
C VAL A 637 11.78 -37.31 -8.81
N SER A 638 11.50 -38.58 -8.49
CA SER A 638 12.29 -39.35 -7.53
C SER A 638 13.74 -39.53 -7.96
N LEU A 639 13.96 -39.85 -9.25
CA LEU A 639 15.32 -40.00 -9.80
C LEU A 639 16.07 -38.67 -9.84
N LEU A 640 15.38 -37.58 -10.20
CA LEU A 640 15.97 -36.23 -10.20
C LEU A 640 16.32 -35.79 -8.78
N ALA A 641 15.39 -35.95 -7.83
CA ALA A 641 15.61 -35.59 -6.43
C ALA A 641 16.79 -36.35 -5.83
N TRP A 642 16.86 -37.65 -6.09
CA TRP A 642 18.00 -38.48 -5.69
C TRP A 642 19.33 -38.04 -6.35
N ALA A 643 19.30 -37.66 -7.63
CA ALA A 643 20.49 -37.20 -8.35
C ALA A 643 21.02 -35.86 -7.80
N ILE A 644 20.13 -34.90 -7.53
CA ILE A 644 20.47 -33.57 -6.98
C ILE A 644 20.96 -33.70 -5.54
N ASP A 645 20.32 -34.52 -4.72
CA ASP A 645 20.75 -34.83 -3.36
C ASP A 645 22.16 -35.47 -3.32
N THR A 646 22.45 -36.38 -4.27
CA THR A 646 23.77 -37.00 -4.43
C THR A 646 24.87 -35.99 -4.83
N LEU A 647 24.51 -34.90 -5.51
CA LEU A 647 25.40 -33.80 -5.88
C LEU A 647 25.61 -32.80 -4.73
N GLY A 648 24.65 -32.71 -3.80
CA GLY A 648 24.69 -31.78 -2.66
C GLY A 648 24.12 -30.38 -2.98
N ASP A 649 23.36 -30.24 -4.06
CA ASP A 649 22.71 -28.99 -4.45
C ASP A 649 21.37 -28.82 -3.68
N PRO A 650 21.04 -27.63 -3.10
CA PRO A 650 19.76 -27.41 -2.44
C PRO A 650 18.54 -27.55 -3.38
N LEU A 651 17.63 -28.47 -3.07
CA LEU A 651 16.42 -28.75 -3.85
C LEU A 651 15.14 -28.49 -3.05
N ALA A 652 14.19 -27.76 -3.63
CA ALA A 652 12.80 -27.74 -3.20
C ALA A 652 11.88 -28.38 -4.26
N ILE A 653 10.83 -29.06 -3.81
CA ILE A 653 9.82 -29.69 -4.66
C ILE A 653 8.45 -29.25 -4.15
N ALA A 654 7.63 -28.72 -5.04
CA ALA A 654 6.25 -28.37 -4.73
C ALA A 654 5.33 -28.76 -5.88
N GLY A 655 4.09 -29.10 -5.54
CA GLY A 655 3.00 -29.28 -6.47
C GLY A 655 2.06 -28.07 -6.43
N PHE A 656 1.46 -27.73 -7.56
CA PHE A 656 0.40 -26.73 -7.60
C PHE A 656 -0.81 -27.23 -8.37
N SER A 657 -1.98 -26.76 -7.96
CA SER A 657 -3.23 -26.90 -8.70
C SER A 657 -4.14 -25.72 -8.34
N SER A 658 -5.07 -25.37 -9.21
CA SER A 658 -5.97 -24.24 -8.98
C SER A 658 -7.42 -24.63 -9.13
N ASN A 659 -8.27 -24.00 -8.33
CA ASN A 659 -9.70 -24.03 -8.47
C ASN A 659 -10.19 -22.58 -8.48
N THR A 660 -10.20 -21.96 -9.66
CA THR A 660 -10.34 -20.49 -9.85
C THR A 660 -9.17 -19.68 -9.28
N ARG A 661 -9.16 -18.38 -9.58
CA ARG A 661 -8.24 -17.40 -8.97
C ARG A 661 -8.28 -17.35 -7.44
N HIS A 662 -9.39 -17.75 -6.82
CA HIS A 662 -9.61 -17.62 -5.38
C HIS A 662 -9.06 -18.81 -4.57
N ASP A 663 -8.70 -19.93 -5.20
CA ASP A 663 -8.17 -21.13 -4.52
C ASP A 663 -7.04 -21.76 -5.36
N VAL A 664 -5.91 -21.07 -5.45
CA VAL A 664 -4.68 -21.66 -5.98
C VAL A 664 -3.95 -22.35 -4.84
N ARG A 665 -3.79 -23.67 -4.93
CA ARG A 665 -3.16 -24.50 -3.90
C ARG A 665 -1.72 -24.75 -4.26
N TYR A 666 -0.83 -24.40 -3.33
CA TYR A 666 0.60 -24.66 -3.43
C TYR A 666 1.03 -25.61 -2.32
N GLN A 667 1.39 -26.84 -2.70
CA GLN A 667 1.68 -27.93 -1.78
C GLN A 667 3.17 -28.21 -1.75
N HIS A 668 3.80 -27.98 -0.60
CA HIS A 668 5.20 -28.31 -0.38
C HIS A 668 5.38 -29.81 -0.18
N ILE A 669 6.13 -30.45 -1.08
CA ILE A 669 6.52 -31.87 -0.98
C ILE A 669 7.88 -31.97 -0.28
N LYS A 670 8.82 -31.11 -0.68
CA LYS A 670 10.17 -31.00 -0.10
C LYS A 670 10.59 -29.55 0.02
N GLY A 671 10.99 -29.11 1.20
CA GLY A 671 11.67 -27.85 1.42
C GLY A 671 13.18 -27.90 1.12
N PHE A 672 13.79 -26.74 0.90
CA PHE A 672 15.25 -26.62 0.69
C PHE A 672 16.11 -27.09 1.88
N THR A 673 15.54 -27.12 3.09
CA THR A 673 16.25 -27.53 4.32
C THR A 673 15.98 -28.98 4.71
N GLU A 674 15.09 -29.68 3.99
CA GLU A 674 14.80 -31.09 4.24
C GLU A 674 15.74 -31.97 3.42
N ASP A 675 16.17 -33.09 3.96
CA ASP A 675 16.94 -34.11 3.24
C ASP A 675 16.00 -35.03 2.44
N TRP A 676 16.52 -35.75 1.44
CA TRP A 676 15.74 -36.78 0.72
C TRP A 676 15.52 -38.04 1.58
N ASN A 677 14.61 -37.94 2.55
CA ASN A 677 14.29 -38.96 3.54
C ASN A 677 12.93 -39.63 3.27
N ASP A 678 12.56 -40.62 4.09
CA ASP A 678 11.31 -41.37 3.91
C ASP A 678 10.05 -40.50 4.11
N GLU A 679 10.15 -39.39 4.86
CA GLU A 679 9.04 -38.46 5.03
C GLU A 679 8.72 -37.74 3.72
N VAL A 680 9.75 -37.23 3.03
CA VAL A 680 9.62 -36.58 1.71
C VAL A 680 9.16 -37.58 0.66
N LYS A 681 9.72 -38.80 0.65
CA LYS A 681 9.25 -39.88 -0.24
C LYS A 681 7.78 -40.21 0.00
N GLY A 682 7.35 -40.25 1.26
CA GLY A 682 5.95 -40.46 1.62
C GLY A 682 5.05 -39.35 1.04
N ARG A 683 5.46 -38.08 1.14
CA ARG A 683 4.69 -36.96 0.56
C ARG A 683 4.63 -37.05 -0.96
N LEU A 684 5.71 -37.44 -1.63
CA LEU A 684 5.72 -37.66 -3.08
C LEU A 684 4.82 -38.84 -3.50
N ALA A 685 4.80 -39.93 -2.73
CA ALA A 685 3.93 -41.08 -3.01
C ALA A 685 2.44 -40.73 -2.97
N ALA A 686 2.06 -39.81 -2.08
CA ALA A 686 0.68 -39.39 -1.87
C ALA A 686 0.18 -38.38 -2.90
N MET A 687 1.00 -37.95 -3.88
CA MET A 687 0.57 -36.98 -4.90
C MET A 687 -0.73 -37.44 -5.56
N GLN A 688 -1.71 -36.54 -5.58
CA GLN A 688 -2.98 -36.74 -6.26
C GLN A 688 -3.11 -35.71 -7.36
N ALA A 689 -3.60 -36.15 -8.51
CA ALA A 689 -3.88 -35.31 -9.65
C ALA A 689 -5.35 -34.86 -9.62
N GLY A 690 -5.60 -33.57 -9.80
CA GLY A 690 -6.92 -32.96 -9.87
C GLY A 690 -6.86 -31.43 -9.99
N TYR A 691 -7.97 -30.85 -10.47
CA TYR A 691 -8.18 -29.40 -10.65
C TYR A 691 -7.40 -28.78 -11.84
N SER A 692 -7.46 -27.45 -11.96
CA SER A 692 -6.96 -26.62 -13.08
C SER A 692 -5.52 -26.12 -12.89
N THR A 693 -4.99 -25.37 -13.88
CA THR A 693 -3.58 -24.96 -13.96
C THR A 693 -3.43 -23.43 -14.06
N ARG A 694 -3.23 -22.75 -12.93
CA ARG A 694 -2.89 -21.30 -12.86
C ARG A 694 -1.40 -21.07 -12.60
N MET A 695 -0.59 -21.38 -13.61
CA MET A 695 0.87 -21.48 -13.51
C MET A 695 1.58 -20.18 -13.11
N GLY A 696 1.17 -19.02 -13.61
CA GLY A 696 1.85 -17.74 -13.34
C GLY A 696 1.92 -17.40 -11.85
N ALA A 697 0.83 -17.57 -11.11
CA ALA A 697 0.79 -17.38 -9.66
C ALA A 697 1.68 -18.38 -8.91
N ALA A 698 1.67 -19.66 -9.31
CA ALA A 698 2.53 -20.69 -8.72
C ALA A 698 4.02 -20.39 -8.95
N MET A 699 4.39 -19.88 -10.13
CA MET A 699 5.76 -19.47 -10.46
C MET A 699 6.23 -18.29 -9.62
N ARG A 700 5.41 -17.25 -9.46
CA ARG A 700 5.71 -16.11 -8.56
C ARG A 700 5.88 -16.57 -7.12
N HIS A 701 5.03 -17.49 -6.67
CA HIS A 701 5.11 -18.06 -5.32
C HIS A 701 6.38 -18.90 -5.10
N ALA A 702 6.76 -19.75 -6.06
CA ALA A 702 8.03 -20.49 -6.02
C ALA A 702 9.25 -19.53 -6.07
N GLY A 703 9.17 -18.49 -6.90
CA GLY A 703 10.18 -17.44 -7.04
C GLY A 703 10.43 -16.68 -5.74
N HIS A 704 9.39 -16.43 -4.95
CA HIS A 704 9.51 -15.82 -3.62
C HIS A 704 10.41 -16.63 -2.67
N TYR A 705 10.39 -17.97 -2.74
CA TYR A 705 11.25 -18.82 -1.92
C TYR A 705 12.65 -18.97 -2.51
N LEU A 706 12.76 -19.08 -3.83
CA LEU A 706 14.03 -19.28 -4.53
C LEU A 706 14.90 -18.01 -4.54
N SER A 707 14.30 -16.82 -4.66
CA SER A 707 15.00 -15.52 -4.64
C SER A 707 15.76 -15.28 -3.33
N LYS A 708 15.25 -15.79 -2.20
CA LYS A 708 15.86 -15.70 -0.86
C LYS A 708 17.10 -16.57 -0.68
N ARG A 709 17.40 -17.49 -1.60
CA ARG A 709 18.58 -18.36 -1.52
C ARG A 709 19.84 -17.63 -1.98
N LYS A 710 20.91 -17.76 -1.20
CA LYS A 710 22.25 -17.28 -1.56
C LYS A 710 22.96 -18.35 -2.39
N ALA A 711 22.62 -18.42 -3.67
CA ALA A 711 23.25 -19.32 -4.66
C ALA A 711 23.60 -18.52 -5.93
N ASP A 712 24.72 -18.86 -6.57
CA ASP A 712 25.21 -18.16 -7.76
C ASP A 712 24.31 -18.38 -8.99
N LYS A 713 23.74 -19.59 -9.12
CA LYS A 713 22.71 -19.89 -10.13
C LYS A 713 21.43 -20.37 -9.43
N LYS A 714 20.30 -19.72 -9.76
CA LYS A 714 18.97 -20.12 -9.29
C LYS A 714 18.19 -20.71 -10.45
N LEU A 715 17.79 -21.97 -10.34
CA LEU A 715 17.12 -22.72 -11.40
C LEU A 715 15.70 -23.09 -10.95
N MET A 716 14.69 -22.67 -11.70
CA MET A 716 13.30 -23.10 -11.53
C MET A 716 12.93 -24.05 -12.67
N LEU A 717 12.65 -25.31 -12.35
CA LEU A 717 12.19 -26.32 -13.29
C LEU A 717 10.68 -26.48 -13.14
N ILE A 718 9.94 -26.35 -14.24
CA ILE A 718 8.48 -26.53 -14.26
C ILE A 718 8.18 -27.79 -15.06
N LEU A 719 7.44 -28.72 -14.46
CA LEU A 719 6.93 -29.91 -15.13
C LEU A 719 5.42 -29.74 -15.31
N THR A 720 4.96 -29.66 -16.55
CA THR A 720 3.54 -29.51 -16.90
C THR A 720 3.16 -30.51 -18.00
N ASP A 721 1.91 -30.95 -18.01
CA ASP A 721 1.33 -31.78 -19.05
C ASP A 721 0.31 -31.04 -19.92
N GLY A 722 0.12 -29.72 -19.71
CA GLY A 722 -0.87 -28.94 -20.45
C GLY A 722 -0.63 -27.43 -20.46
N GLN A 723 -1.51 -26.74 -21.20
CA GLN A 723 -1.58 -25.29 -21.29
C GLN A 723 -2.19 -24.70 -20.00
N PRO A 724 -1.72 -23.53 -19.51
CA PRO A 724 -2.37 -22.84 -18.41
C PRO A 724 -3.83 -22.54 -18.72
N ALA A 725 -4.73 -23.14 -17.96
CA ALA A 725 -6.18 -23.02 -18.11
C ALA A 725 -6.84 -23.13 -16.73
N ASP A 726 -7.85 -22.30 -16.48
CA ASP A 726 -8.65 -22.33 -15.26
C ASP A 726 -10.13 -22.10 -15.61
N ILE A 727 -11.02 -22.65 -14.79
CA ILE A 727 -12.47 -22.67 -15.06
C ILE A 727 -13.10 -21.28 -15.05
N ASP A 728 -12.46 -20.32 -14.39
CA ASP A 728 -12.89 -18.92 -14.27
C ASP A 728 -12.38 -18.01 -15.41
N VAL A 729 -11.57 -18.54 -16.32
CA VAL A 729 -11.01 -17.79 -17.44
C VAL A 729 -11.53 -18.34 -18.76
N THR A 730 -12.33 -17.54 -19.47
CA THR A 730 -12.89 -17.91 -20.78
C THR A 730 -11.95 -17.67 -21.95
N ASP A 731 -10.89 -16.88 -21.75
CA ASP A 731 -9.89 -16.57 -22.76
C ASP A 731 -8.60 -17.38 -22.52
N ASP A 732 -8.39 -18.38 -23.37
CA ASP A 732 -7.25 -19.31 -23.34
C ASP A 732 -5.87 -18.60 -23.40
N ARG A 733 -5.81 -17.35 -23.88
CA ARG A 733 -4.56 -16.58 -23.98
C ARG A 733 -4.20 -15.82 -22.71
N ALA A 734 -5.16 -15.52 -21.84
CA ALA A 734 -4.91 -14.65 -20.69
C ALA A 734 -3.88 -15.27 -19.73
N LEU A 735 -4.03 -16.57 -19.40
CA LEU A 735 -3.11 -17.28 -18.50
C LEU A 735 -1.77 -17.60 -19.16
N ILE A 736 -1.72 -17.72 -20.50
CA ILE A 736 -0.46 -17.83 -21.26
C ILE A 736 0.34 -16.54 -21.09
N GLU A 737 -0.27 -15.37 -21.34
CA GLU A 737 0.41 -14.08 -21.25
C GLU A 737 0.79 -13.75 -19.81
N ASP A 738 0.00 -14.14 -18.81
CA ASP A 738 0.39 -14.01 -17.41
C ASP A 738 1.59 -14.89 -17.05
N ALA A 739 1.60 -16.16 -17.47
CA ALA A 739 2.74 -17.05 -17.24
C ALA A 739 4.02 -16.54 -17.93
N ARG A 740 3.88 -16.01 -19.16
CA ARG A 740 4.97 -15.37 -19.91
C ARG A 740 5.53 -14.15 -19.17
N GLN A 741 4.64 -13.34 -18.59
CA GLN A 741 5.05 -12.20 -17.79
C GLN A 741 5.75 -12.64 -16.49
N ALA A 742 5.26 -13.69 -15.82
CA ALA A 742 5.91 -14.27 -14.65
C ALA A 742 7.32 -14.81 -14.96
N VAL A 743 7.54 -15.43 -16.13
CA VAL A 743 8.88 -15.82 -16.61
C VAL A 743 9.81 -14.61 -16.72
N ASN A 744 9.35 -13.52 -17.36
CA ASN A 744 10.14 -12.31 -17.54
C ASN A 744 10.49 -11.64 -16.19
N GLU A 745 9.58 -11.68 -15.22
CA GLU A 745 9.82 -11.20 -13.85
C GLU A 745 10.93 -12.02 -13.17
N LEU A 746 10.84 -13.35 -13.22
CA LEU A 746 11.82 -14.25 -12.62
C LEU A 746 13.21 -14.10 -13.26
N GLU A 747 13.28 -13.91 -14.59
CA GLU A 747 14.54 -13.66 -15.28
C GLU A 747 15.21 -12.36 -14.81
N ARG A 748 14.42 -11.29 -14.59
CA ARG A 748 14.92 -10.02 -14.02
C ARG A 748 15.46 -10.19 -12.61
N ASP A 749 14.89 -11.10 -11.83
CA ASP A 749 15.34 -11.46 -10.47
C ASP A 749 16.53 -12.43 -10.46
N GLY A 750 17.10 -12.74 -11.63
CA GLY A 750 18.24 -13.63 -11.79
C GLY A 750 17.90 -15.11 -11.57
N ILE A 751 16.63 -15.49 -11.73
CA ILE A 751 16.14 -16.87 -11.65
C ILE A 751 15.96 -17.40 -13.08
N PHE A 752 16.68 -18.47 -13.41
CA PHE A 752 16.56 -19.14 -14.70
C PHE A 752 15.39 -20.14 -14.66
N THR A 753 14.35 -19.89 -15.44
CA THR A 753 13.18 -20.77 -15.57
C THR A 753 13.35 -21.74 -16.74
N TYR A 754 12.94 -23.00 -16.57
CA TYR A 754 12.98 -23.98 -17.65
C TYR A 754 11.76 -24.91 -17.59
N CYS A 755 11.02 -25.00 -18.69
CA CYS A 755 9.79 -25.79 -18.77
C CYS A 755 10.02 -27.15 -19.44
N ILE A 756 9.49 -28.19 -18.84
CA ILE A 756 9.42 -29.54 -19.41
C ILE A 756 7.94 -29.84 -19.63
N SER A 757 7.53 -29.92 -20.90
CA SER A 757 6.16 -30.26 -21.26
C SER A 757 6.04 -31.73 -21.67
N LEU A 758 4.99 -32.39 -21.17
CA LEU A 758 4.63 -33.77 -21.50
C LEU A 758 3.60 -33.86 -22.64
N ASP A 759 3.09 -32.73 -23.14
CA ASP A 759 2.10 -32.67 -24.22
C ASP A 759 2.80 -32.59 -25.61
N PRO A 760 2.55 -33.55 -26.52
CA PRO A 760 3.12 -33.54 -27.87
C PRO A 760 2.70 -32.34 -28.75
N LYS A 761 1.66 -31.59 -28.36
CA LYS A 761 1.19 -30.38 -29.06
C LYS A 761 1.67 -29.08 -28.40
N ALA A 762 2.54 -29.18 -27.40
CA ALA A 762 2.94 -28.06 -26.57
C ALA A 762 3.85 -27.02 -27.23
N ASP A 763 4.38 -27.32 -28.42
CA ASP A 763 5.37 -26.47 -29.08
C ASP A 763 4.91 -25.03 -29.30
N GLU A 764 3.62 -24.79 -29.58
CA GLU A 764 3.11 -23.44 -29.85
C GLU A 764 3.01 -22.61 -28.56
N TYR A 765 2.28 -23.07 -27.53
CA TYR A 765 2.05 -22.25 -26.33
C TYR A 765 3.26 -22.20 -25.38
N VAL A 766 4.05 -23.27 -25.28
CA VAL A 766 5.23 -23.28 -24.38
C VAL A 766 6.33 -22.38 -24.94
N SER A 767 6.47 -22.30 -26.27
CA SER A 767 7.37 -21.34 -26.91
C SER A 767 6.95 -19.90 -26.64
N ASP A 768 5.64 -19.61 -26.58
CA ASP A 768 5.14 -18.27 -26.26
C ASP A 768 5.47 -17.88 -24.81
N ILE A 769 5.35 -18.82 -23.86
CA ILE A 769 5.61 -18.57 -22.43
C ILE A 769 7.11 -18.51 -22.10
N PHE A 770 7.87 -19.53 -22.51
CA PHE A 770 9.27 -19.75 -22.07
C PHE A 770 10.31 -19.43 -23.16
N GLY A 771 9.88 -18.99 -24.34
CA GLY A 771 10.77 -18.66 -25.45
C GLY A 771 11.58 -19.88 -25.91
N ARG A 772 12.89 -19.89 -25.66
CA ARG A 772 13.79 -21.00 -26.02
C ARG A 772 14.11 -21.94 -24.84
N GLN A 773 13.54 -21.68 -23.67
CA GLN A 773 13.87 -22.36 -22.42
C GLN A 773 12.88 -23.49 -22.10
N TYR A 774 12.63 -24.37 -23.08
CA TYR A 774 11.74 -25.51 -22.90
C TYR A 774 12.22 -26.78 -23.61
N THR A 775 11.69 -27.93 -23.18
CA THR A 775 11.81 -29.21 -23.88
C THR A 775 10.47 -29.92 -23.86
N VAL A 776 10.00 -30.35 -25.04
CA VAL A 776 8.84 -31.22 -25.19
C VAL A 776 9.31 -32.67 -25.26
N ILE A 777 8.70 -33.55 -24.47
CA ILE A 777 9.04 -34.97 -24.43
C ILE A 777 7.95 -35.77 -25.14
N ASP A 778 8.18 -36.08 -26.42
CA ASP A 778 7.23 -36.81 -27.28
C ASP A 778 6.94 -38.24 -26.78
N ARG A 779 7.89 -38.85 -26.05
CA ARG A 779 7.79 -40.20 -25.50
C ARG A 779 7.87 -40.16 -23.98
N ILE A 780 6.70 -40.11 -23.34
CA ILE A 780 6.55 -39.96 -21.88
C ILE A 780 7.29 -41.09 -21.14
N GLU A 781 7.45 -42.27 -21.72
CA GLU A 781 8.20 -43.38 -21.11
C GLU A 781 9.69 -43.08 -20.94
N THR A 782 10.23 -42.12 -21.68
CA THR A 782 11.64 -41.70 -21.59
C THR A 782 11.87 -40.60 -20.56
N LEU A 783 10.80 -40.04 -19.97
CA LEU A 783 10.85 -38.97 -18.97
C LEU A 783 11.82 -39.29 -17.80
N PRO A 784 11.80 -40.50 -17.20
CA PRO A 784 12.70 -40.83 -16.08
C PRO A 784 14.19 -40.79 -16.46
N GLU A 785 14.52 -41.00 -17.74
CA GLU A 785 15.91 -40.92 -18.23
C GLU A 785 16.31 -39.51 -18.69
N GLN A 786 15.39 -38.77 -19.31
CA GLN A 786 15.65 -37.47 -19.92
C GLN A 786 15.76 -36.36 -18.87
N LEU A 787 14.91 -36.37 -17.85
CA LEU A 787 14.83 -35.30 -16.87
C LEU A 787 16.17 -35.08 -16.11
N PRO A 788 16.86 -36.13 -15.60
CA PRO A 788 18.18 -35.95 -15.00
C PRO A 788 19.25 -35.52 -16.02
N LYS A 789 19.22 -36.02 -17.27
CA LYS A 789 20.18 -35.63 -18.32
C LYS A 789 20.04 -34.15 -18.69
N LEU A 790 18.80 -33.66 -18.73
CA LEU A 790 18.47 -32.27 -18.98
C LEU A 790 18.99 -31.37 -17.87
N PHE A 791 18.78 -31.75 -16.61
CA PHE A 791 19.39 -31.06 -15.47
C PHE A 791 20.92 -30.98 -15.58
N MET A 792 21.60 -32.05 -15.98
CA MET A 792 23.05 -32.02 -16.18
C MET A 792 23.49 -31.11 -17.33
N THR A 793 22.64 -30.88 -18.33
CA THR A 793 22.95 -29.98 -19.46
C THR A 793 22.77 -28.53 -19.06
N LEU A 794 21.73 -28.22 -18.27
CA LEU A 794 21.45 -26.87 -17.75
C LEU A 794 22.43 -26.42 -16.66
N THR A 795 23.09 -27.38 -16.00
CA THR A 795 24.03 -27.12 -14.89
C THR A 795 25.50 -27.30 -15.25
N ARG A 796 25.81 -27.58 -16.53
CA ARG A 796 27.14 -27.38 -17.11
C ARG A 796 27.42 -25.89 -17.30
#